data_AF-A0A399REJ3-F1
#
_entry.id   AF-A0A399REJ3-F1
#
_cell.length_a   1.000
_cell.length_b   1.000
_cell.length_c   1.000
_cell.angle_alpha   90.00
_cell.angle_beta   90.00
_cell.angle_gamma   90.00
#
_symmetry.space_group_name_H-M   'P 1'
#
loop_
_entity.id
_entity.type
_entity.pdbx_description
1 polymer ?
#
loop_
_entity_poly.entity_id
_entity_poly.type
_entity_poly.pdbx_seq_one_letter_code
_entity_poly.pdbx_strand_id
1 'polypeptide(L)'
;MTTPLRGRTPQQVRRVKHGFIEFFVYLSASLAGLCVVAYASSASGWVGPLPLRIAGEETRLIHLIGFLACFVAAFVPLLMGVYRQARLEAAQRPGDAKGQMLRSDVVSEFSFWTSFILIAGLVLLAWAAAGGKFEMKEDFGVFITFVVLMVFFAIILSPHLMRVVNNWRERREEDDAALGNLRVNGVAALTPGVLVSRLDSILVRLVAPLSGATQHGAVWFTPHLLVLIVILPLSALGFVLAPPWGLIPIGMAMLIAVALGRRWAWVEEDRETASRLRTTRGSEIHVGFDNDLKDEALLGYASLFILVPLALHQLQGWTESFAFDERYSTHNAFFDWLRFFGAELAKAVPFVDWWEIYNVDIQTPYDATTSENPLAKHLTFAARAMVDLVIMAALFQAIGLWQRSRADRKFYKVGHLDVFDPFTEAAFFENGMRYDRKAGELVPKSRFRKLVQQHVDERKKLSWDQNPYNPRRLSELVHSENPDVKAGARWMVGHYEVLVGTPIEQLRQLAQLLADNADTKLRRSLDDRSFARRQKLELERILQELRDDIDGFGQADVPYVVAALEAIRSVPEFTYAQLQAVQLLRQRPSPRATHALFKLIMQKRHFETVDGREMWDLFKAELGSDASIFLDQFQSRMDVLHALREHGNFYFANGDRHMLREVIELVDWMGQDTGAKYGTKGDKSKVVRELAREIESELRALLRF
;
A
#
# COMPACT_ATOMS: atom_id res chain seq x y z
N MET A 1 -8.26 2.65 5.79
CA MET A 1 -7.77 1.35 6.30
C MET A 1 -6.39 1.59 6.83
N THR A 2 -6.19 1.59 8.14
CA THR A 2 -4.84 1.79 8.68
C THR A 2 -4.01 0.53 8.46
N THR A 3 -2.86 0.67 7.83
CA THR A 3 -1.87 -0.42 7.76
C THR A 3 -1.60 -0.86 9.21
N PRO A 4 -1.82 -2.13 9.62
CA PRO A 4 -1.58 -2.50 11.01
C PRO A 4 -0.08 -2.45 11.28
N LEU A 5 0.38 -1.36 11.86
CA LEU A 5 1.79 -1.10 12.15
C LEU A 5 2.19 -1.87 13.41
N ARG A 6 2.64 -3.12 13.21
CA ARG A 6 3.34 -3.88 14.26
C ARG A 6 4.48 -3.00 14.81
N GLY A 7 4.48 -2.78 16.13
CA GLY A 7 5.58 -2.10 16.84
C GLY A 7 5.33 -0.66 17.30
N ARG A 8 4.14 -0.08 17.08
CA ARG A 8 3.80 1.22 17.71
C ARG A 8 3.38 1.03 19.16
N THR A 9 3.95 1.82 20.07
CA THR A 9 3.47 1.85 21.45
C THR A 9 2.05 2.42 21.50
N PRO A 10 1.23 2.07 22.51
CA PRO A 10 -0.13 2.61 22.65
C PRO A 10 -0.19 4.15 22.63
N GLN A 11 0.86 4.80 23.11
CA GLN A 11 1.02 6.26 23.06
C GLN A 11 1.24 6.79 21.64
N GLN A 12 2.02 6.09 20.81
CA GLN A 12 2.21 6.43 19.40
C GLN A 12 0.91 6.25 18.60
N VAL A 13 0.14 5.19 18.89
CA VAL A 13 -1.18 4.97 18.29
C VAL A 13 -2.14 6.10 18.66
N ARG A 14 -2.15 6.55 19.93
CA ARG A 14 -2.97 7.70 20.34
C ARG A 14 -2.57 9.00 19.65
N ARG A 15 -1.27 9.30 19.53
CA ARG A 15 -0.77 10.50 18.81
C ARG A 15 -1.15 10.49 17.34
N VAL A 16 -1.07 9.34 16.69
CA VAL A 16 -1.47 9.20 15.28
C VAL A 16 -2.99 9.35 15.13
N LYS A 17 -3.78 8.80 16.07
CA LYS A 17 -5.25 8.91 16.05
C LYS A 17 -5.79 10.31 16.33
N HIS A 18 -5.13 11.10 17.18
CA HIS A 18 -5.54 12.48 17.45
C HIS A 18 -4.94 13.49 16.45
N GLY A 19 -4.01 13.04 15.58
CA GLY A 19 -3.32 13.90 14.65
C GLY A 19 -2.53 15.02 15.33
N PHE A 20 -2.03 15.96 14.53
CA PHE A 20 -1.38 17.20 14.98
C PHE A 20 -2.37 18.36 15.12
N ILE A 21 -3.64 18.10 15.47
CA ILE A 21 -4.71 19.12 15.45
C ILE A 21 -4.31 20.36 16.27
N GLU A 22 -3.67 20.19 17.44
CA GLU A 22 -3.19 21.30 18.27
C GLU A 22 -2.19 22.21 17.54
N PHE A 23 -1.27 21.63 16.76
CA PHE A 23 -0.33 22.40 15.95
C PHE A 23 -1.00 23.09 14.77
N PHE A 24 -2.06 22.49 14.21
CA PHE A 24 -2.90 23.16 13.21
C PHE A 24 -3.66 24.34 13.79
N VAL A 25 -4.25 24.19 14.97
CA VAL A 25 -4.92 25.30 15.67
C VAL A 25 -3.93 26.43 15.97
N TYR A 26 -2.72 26.10 16.44
CA TYR A 26 -1.64 27.07 16.62
C TYR A 26 -1.26 27.79 15.32
N LEU A 27 -1.03 27.04 14.23
CA LEU A 27 -0.69 27.62 12.93
C LEU A 27 -1.81 28.54 12.44
N SER A 28 -3.05 28.08 12.52
CA SER A 28 -4.25 28.82 12.10
C SER A 28 -4.40 30.12 12.88
N ALA A 29 -4.28 30.07 14.21
CA ALA A 29 -4.35 31.24 15.07
C ALA A 29 -3.20 32.22 14.79
N SER A 30 -2.00 31.69 14.53
CA SER A 30 -0.81 32.49 14.20
C SER A 30 -0.96 33.18 12.84
N LEU A 31 -1.42 32.46 11.80
CA LEU A 31 -1.71 33.04 10.47
C LEU A 31 -2.85 34.05 10.53
N ALA A 32 -3.92 33.78 11.28
CA ALA A 32 -5.00 34.73 11.49
C ALA A 32 -4.53 36.00 12.22
N GLY A 33 -3.69 35.85 13.25
CA GLY A 33 -3.06 36.98 13.94
C GLY A 33 -2.18 37.82 13.00
N LEU A 34 -1.38 37.17 12.16
CA LEU A 34 -0.57 37.84 11.14
C LEU A 34 -1.44 38.54 10.09
N CYS A 35 -2.57 37.95 9.69
CA CYS A 35 -3.54 38.61 8.81
C CYS A 35 -4.07 39.89 9.45
N VAL A 36 -4.51 39.83 10.70
CA VAL A 36 -5.02 41.00 11.43
C VAL A 36 -3.97 42.11 11.49
N VAL A 37 -2.71 41.76 11.78
CA VAL A 37 -1.59 42.72 11.78
C VAL A 37 -1.36 43.32 10.40
N ALA A 38 -1.37 42.51 9.33
CA ALA A 38 -1.20 42.99 7.96
C ALA A 38 -2.33 43.93 7.54
N TYR A 39 -3.59 43.57 7.75
CA TYR A 39 -4.75 44.42 7.42
C TYR A 39 -4.82 45.69 8.27
N ALA A 40 -4.46 45.63 9.56
CA ALA A 40 -4.40 46.83 10.41
C ALA A 40 -3.27 47.78 9.98
N SER A 41 -2.22 47.27 9.33
CA SER A 41 -1.10 48.08 8.82
C SER A 41 -1.35 48.76 7.47
N SER A 42 -2.32 48.27 6.67
CA SER A 42 -2.59 48.79 5.32
C SER A 42 -3.57 49.97 5.27
N ALA A 43 -4.06 50.43 6.45
CA ALA A 43 -4.88 51.63 6.67
C ALA A 43 -6.16 51.80 5.82
N SER A 44 -7.18 50.99 6.12
CA SER A 44 -8.60 51.41 6.21
C SER A 44 -9.43 50.35 6.99
N GLY A 45 -8.85 49.77 8.04
CA GLY A 45 -9.46 48.69 8.84
C GLY A 45 -10.11 49.17 10.15
N TRP A 46 -10.98 48.34 10.73
CA TRP A 46 -11.70 48.61 12.01
C TRP A 46 -10.81 48.77 13.25
N VAL A 47 -9.53 48.38 13.18
CA VAL A 47 -8.54 48.51 14.24
C VAL A 47 -7.52 49.53 13.74
N GLY A 48 -7.42 50.70 14.37
CA GLY A 48 -6.67 51.86 13.86
C GLY A 48 -5.21 51.59 13.45
N PRO A 49 -4.54 52.56 12.79
CA PRO A 49 -3.26 52.34 12.12
C PRO A 49 -2.17 51.93 13.11
N LEU A 50 -1.65 50.71 12.95
CA LEU A 50 -0.43 50.28 13.63
C LEU A 50 0.78 51.00 13.01
N PRO A 51 1.81 51.38 13.79
CA PRO A 51 3.04 52.01 13.26
C PRO A 51 3.93 51.05 12.43
N LEU A 52 3.39 49.88 12.03
CA LEU A 52 4.04 48.90 11.19
C LEU A 52 3.78 49.25 9.73
N ARG A 53 4.84 49.28 8.93
CA ARG A 53 4.79 49.66 7.51
C ARG A 53 5.16 48.47 6.64
N ILE A 54 4.23 47.53 6.53
CA ILE A 54 4.40 46.24 5.84
C ILE A 54 3.48 46.09 4.62
N ALA A 55 2.57 47.05 4.42
CA ALA A 55 1.64 47.14 3.29
C ALA A 55 1.64 48.60 2.76
N GLY A 56 1.26 48.78 1.48
CA GLY A 56 1.19 50.09 0.82
C GLY A 56 2.54 50.66 0.35
N GLU A 57 2.54 51.91 -0.13
CA GLU A 57 3.70 52.54 -0.76
C GLU A 57 4.85 52.88 0.22
N GLU A 58 4.56 53.08 1.51
CA GLU A 58 5.57 53.47 2.52
C GLU A 58 6.23 52.28 3.26
N THR A 59 6.47 51.15 2.59
CA THR A 59 7.01 49.95 3.28
C THR A 59 8.43 50.15 3.85
N ARG A 60 8.67 49.59 5.05
CA ARG A 60 10.00 49.54 5.67
C ARG A 60 10.52 48.10 5.70
N LEU A 61 11.68 47.88 5.08
CA LEU A 61 12.29 46.55 4.93
C LEU A 61 12.46 45.81 6.27
N ILE A 62 12.85 46.50 7.35
CA ILE A 62 13.06 45.87 8.66
C ILE A 62 11.74 45.33 9.25
N HIS A 63 10.65 46.09 9.13
CA HIS A 63 9.33 45.65 9.61
C HIS A 63 8.85 44.44 8.81
N LEU A 64 9.10 44.44 7.51
CA LEU A 64 8.75 43.36 6.61
C LEU A 64 9.58 42.08 6.87
N ILE A 65 10.89 42.18 7.06
CA ILE A 65 11.74 41.03 7.43
C ILE A 65 11.29 40.44 8.75
N GLY A 66 11.00 41.28 9.76
CA GLY A 66 10.45 40.83 11.04
C GLY A 66 9.11 40.10 10.87
N PHE A 67 8.22 40.64 10.04
CA PHE A 67 6.94 40.00 9.72
C PHE A 67 7.12 38.65 9.02
N LEU A 68 7.99 38.56 8.01
CA LEU A 68 8.29 37.32 7.30
C LEU A 68 8.97 36.29 8.20
N ALA A 69 9.82 36.72 9.13
CA ALA A 69 10.41 35.83 10.13
C ALA A 69 9.33 35.23 11.05
N CYS A 70 8.37 36.04 11.52
CA CYS A 70 7.23 35.55 12.29
C CYS A 70 6.34 34.61 11.46
N PHE A 71 6.12 34.91 10.18
CA PHE A 71 5.40 34.05 9.25
C PHE A 71 6.06 32.67 9.10
N VAL A 72 7.37 32.62 8.86
CA VAL A 72 8.11 31.35 8.76
C VAL A 72 8.10 30.61 10.11
N ALA A 73 8.27 31.33 11.22
CA ALA A 73 8.26 30.76 12.56
C ALA A 73 6.92 30.07 12.90
N ALA A 74 5.80 30.55 12.38
CA ALA A 74 4.48 29.95 12.60
C ALA A 74 4.40 28.49 12.10
N PHE A 75 5.14 28.14 11.05
CA PHE A 75 5.16 26.78 10.48
C PHE A 75 6.10 25.81 11.22
N VAL A 76 7.06 26.33 12.00
CA VAL A 76 8.14 25.51 12.60
C VAL A 76 7.61 24.38 13.51
N PRO A 77 6.66 24.61 14.43
CA PRO A 77 6.15 23.55 15.30
C PRO A 77 5.51 22.40 14.51
N LEU A 78 4.71 22.74 13.49
CA LEU A 78 4.04 21.76 12.65
C LEU A 78 5.05 20.98 11.79
N LEU A 79 5.97 21.68 11.12
CA LEU A 79 7.05 21.07 10.33
C LEU A 79 7.88 20.08 11.16
N MET A 80 8.24 20.46 12.39
CA MET A 80 9.03 19.60 13.27
C MET A 80 8.25 18.35 13.71
N GLY A 81 6.94 18.49 13.97
CA GLY A 81 6.05 17.37 14.26
C GLY A 81 5.96 16.38 13.09
N VAL A 82 5.69 16.91 11.89
CA VAL A 82 5.60 16.14 10.64
C VAL A 82 6.92 15.45 10.32
N TYR A 83 8.06 16.15 10.43
CA TYR A 83 9.38 15.57 10.21
C TYR A 83 9.67 14.38 11.14
N ARG A 84 9.34 14.53 12.43
CA ARG A 84 9.50 13.43 13.41
C ARG A 84 8.61 12.24 13.07
N GLN A 85 7.36 12.46 12.64
CA GLN A 85 6.48 11.38 12.21
C GLN A 85 7.03 10.66 10.97
N ALA A 86 7.41 11.41 9.93
CA ALA A 86 7.95 10.84 8.70
C ALA A 86 9.21 10.00 8.96
N ARG A 87 10.08 10.44 9.89
CA ARG A 87 11.27 9.68 10.30
C ARG A 87 10.91 8.39 11.04
N LEU A 88 9.91 8.41 11.92
CA LEU A 88 9.43 7.22 12.62
C LEU A 88 8.82 6.21 11.65
N GLU A 89 8.03 6.67 10.69
CA GLU A 89 7.46 5.83 9.64
C GLU A 89 8.53 5.20 8.75
N ALA A 90 9.56 5.96 8.38
CA ALA A 90 10.69 5.43 7.62
C ALA A 90 11.45 4.34 8.39
N ALA A 91 11.62 4.49 9.71
CA ALA A 91 12.29 3.50 10.56
C ALA A 91 11.51 2.18 10.71
N GLN A 92 10.19 2.21 10.54
CA GLN A 92 9.30 1.07 10.69
C GLN A 92 9.06 0.29 9.39
N ARG A 93 9.64 0.71 8.26
CA ARG A 93 9.47 0.02 6.97
C ARG A 93 10.25 -1.30 6.91
N PRO A 94 9.65 -2.36 6.33
CA PRO A 94 10.35 -3.62 6.09
C PRO A 94 11.30 -3.54 4.89
N GLY A 95 12.34 -4.38 4.87
CA GLY A 95 13.26 -4.57 3.74
C GLY A 95 14.30 -3.45 3.53
N ASP A 96 14.78 -3.30 2.29
CA ASP A 96 15.85 -2.38 1.88
C ASP A 96 15.50 -0.90 2.05
N ALA A 97 14.20 -0.58 2.19
CA ALA A 97 13.69 0.76 2.44
C ALA A 97 13.74 1.18 3.92
N LYS A 98 14.22 0.31 4.82
CA LYS A 98 14.27 0.58 6.26
C LYS A 98 15.18 1.77 6.56
N GLY A 99 14.63 2.80 7.20
CA GLY A 99 15.36 4.00 7.61
C GLY A 99 15.53 5.07 6.52
N GLN A 100 15.10 4.82 5.27
CA GLN A 100 15.18 5.81 4.20
C GLN A 100 13.91 6.66 4.13
N MET A 101 14.02 7.95 4.48
CA MET A 101 12.91 8.90 4.40
C MET A 101 12.72 9.46 2.99
N LEU A 102 13.82 9.73 2.28
CA LEU A 102 13.83 10.29 0.93
C LEU A 102 14.14 9.19 -0.07
N ARG A 103 13.34 9.10 -1.13
CA ARG A 103 13.50 8.10 -2.18
C ARG A 103 14.36 8.64 -3.32
N SER A 104 14.96 7.71 -4.07
CA SER A 104 15.79 7.98 -5.24
C SER A 104 15.25 7.36 -6.53
N ASP A 105 14.13 6.65 -6.45
CA ASP A 105 13.60 5.77 -7.49
C ASP A 105 12.24 6.23 -8.05
N VAL A 106 11.79 7.43 -7.70
CA VAL A 106 10.47 7.96 -8.12
C VAL A 106 10.50 8.43 -9.58
N VAL A 107 11.60 9.05 -10.00
CA VAL A 107 11.79 9.60 -11.35
C VAL A 107 13.00 8.95 -11.99
N SER A 108 12.78 8.23 -13.09
CA SER A 108 13.88 7.71 -13.90
C SER A 108 14.59 8.84 -14.65
N GLU A 109 15.90 8.71 -14.87
CA GLU A 109 16.69 9.71 -15.63
C GLU A 109 16.11 9.99 -17.01
N PHE A 110 15.59 8.96 -17.68
CA PHE A 110 14.96 9.14 -18.97
C PHE A 110 13.70 10.01 -18.87
N SER A 111 12.80 9.71 -17.92
CA SER A 111 11.58 10.48 -17.70
C SER A 111 11.89 11.94 -17.36
N PHE A 112 12.95 12.17 -16.58
CA PHE A 112 13.45 13.50 -16.28
C PHE A 112 13.86 14.25 -17.55
N TRP A 113 14.76 13.69 -18.36
CA TRP A 113 15.25 14.36 -19.57
C TRP A 113 14.14 14.58 -20.60
N THR A 114 13.23 13.62 -20.79
CA THR A 114 12.09 13.81 -21.69
C THR A 114 11.19 14.94 -21.23
N SER A 115 10.88 14.99 -19.93
CA SER A 115 10.03 16.06 -19.37
C SER A 115 10.73 17.41 -19.46
N PHE A 116 12.03 17.46 -19.13
CA PHE A 116 12.84 18.66 -19.22
C PHE A 116 12.91 19.21 -20.64
N ILE A 117 13.19 18.36 -21.64
CA ILE A 117 13.25 18.78 -23.05
C ILE A 117 11.89 19.29 -23.52
N LEU A 118 10.80 18.62 -23.13
CA LEU A 118 9.44 19.03 -23.52
C LEU A 118 9.08 20.38 -22.91
N ILE A 119 9.30 20.57 -21.60
CA ILE A 119 9.04 21.83 -20.91
C ILE A 119 9.94 22.95 -21.47
N ALA A 120 11.24 22.69 -21.63
CA ALA A 120 12.17 23.66 -22.20
C ALA A 120 11.77 24.04 -23.63
N GLY A 121 11.32 23.07 -24.44
CA GLY A 121 10.79 23.30 -25.78
C GLY A 121 9.56 24.20 -25.77
N LEU A 122 8.59 23.94 -24.89
CA LEU A 122 7.40 24.79 -24.73
C LEU A 122 7.77 26.23 -24.31
N VAL A 123 8.68 26.39 -23.36
CA VAL A 123 9.15 27.70 -22.90
C VAL A 123 9.87 28.45 -24.03
N LEU A 124 10.73 27.77 -24.79
CA LEU A 124 11.43 28.36 -25.95
C LEU A 124 10.47 28.78 -27.06
N LEU A 125 9.45 27.97 -27.34
CA LEU A 125 8.41 28.30 -28.31
C LEU A 125 7.59 29.50 -27.87
N ALA A 126 7.16 29.53 -26.59
CA ALA A 126 6.45 30.67 -26.04
C ALA A 126 7.29 31.96 -26.12
N TRP A 127 8.57 31.87 -25.77
CA TRP A 127 9.53 32.98 -25.87
C TRP A 127 9.70 33.48 -27.30
N ALA A 128 9.88 32.57 -28.27
CA ALA A 128 9.99 32.91 -29.68
C ALA A 128 8.69 33.56 -30.22
N ALA A 129 7.52 33.12 -29.75
CA ALA A 129 6.23 33.68 -30.13
C ALA A 129 6.00 35.09 -29.61
N ALA A 130 6.28 35.35 -28.33
CA ALA A 130 6.16 36.70 -27.79
C ALA A 130 7.14 37.70 -28.45
N GLY A 131 8.30 37.21 -28.89
CA GLY A 131 9.30 38.00 -29.63
C GLY A 131 8.96 38.24 -31.11
N GLY A 132 7.77 37.88 -31.59
CA GLY A 132 7.35 38.10 -32.98
C GLY A 132 8.13 37.28 -34.02
N LYS A 133 8.86 36.24 -33.61
CA LYS A 133 9.69 35.43 -34.54
C LYS A 133 8.88 34.46 -35.41
N PHE A 134 7.58 34.32 -35.14
CA PHE A 134 6.64 33.55 -35.95
C PHE A 134 5.75 34.46 -36.80
N GLU A 135 6.34 35.32 -37.65
CA GLU A 135 5.62 35.98 -38.73
C GLU A 135 5.61 35.09 -39.99
N MET A 136 4.91 33.95 -39.93
CA MET A 136 4.64 33.14 -41.12
C MET A 136 3.14 33.24 -41.45
N LYS A 137 2.77 34.14 -42.37
CA LYS A 137 1.36 34.47 -42.65
C LYS A 137 0.60 33.43 -43.47
N GLU A 138 1.27 32.58 -44.27
CA GLU A 138 0.57 31.64 -45.17
C GLU A 138 0.72 30.15 -44.78
N ASP A 139 1.88 29.72 -44.27
CA ASP A 139 2.16 28.28 -44.04
C ASP A 139 2.21 27.84 -42.56
N PHE A 140 1.98 28.74 -41.61
CA PHE A 140 2.09 28.42 -40.17
C PHE A 140 1.10 27.34 -39.73
N GLY A 141 -0.12 27.36 -40.29
CA GLY A 141 -1.13 26.31 -40.03
C GLY A 141 -0.68 24.94 -40.53
N VAL A 142 -0.02 24.86 -41.69
CA VAL A 142 0.53 23.61 -42.24
C VAL A 142 1.68 23.10 -41.38
N PHE A 143 2.59 24.01 -40.98
CA PHE A 143 3.70 23.68 -40.10
C PHE A 143 3.24 23.14 -38.74
N ILE A 144 2.31 23.82 -38.07
CA ILE A 144 1.74 23.34 -36.80
C ILE A 144 1.06 21.99 -36.97
N THR A 145 0.28 21.80 -38.04
CA THR A 145 -0.37 20.52 -38.31
C THR A 145 0.65 19.40 -38.45
N PHE A 146 1.77 19.65 -39.15
CA PHE A 146 2.87 18.69 -39.27
C PHE A 146 3.57 18.41 -37.93
N VAL A 147 3.82 19.44 -37.12
CA VAL A 147 4.39 19.29 -35.77
C VAL A 147 3.48 18.47 -34.86
N VAL A 148 2.17 18.76 -34.86
CA VAL A 148 1.17 17.99 -34.09
C VAL A 148 1.15 16.54 -34.55
N LEU A 149 1.12 16.29 -35.86
CA LEU A 149 1.21 14.93 -36.41
C LEU A 149 2.49 14.22 -35.96
N MET A 150 3.64 14.90 -36.01
CA MET A 150 4.92 14.35 -35.53
C MET A 150 4.89 14.03 -34.03
N VAL A 151 4.28 14.87 -33.21
CA VAL A 151 4.08 14.60 -31.78
C VAL A 151 3.21 13.36 -31.58
N PHE A 152 2.09 13.23 -32.30
CA PHE A 152 1.25 12.03 -32.26
C PHE A 152 2.01 10.78 -32.70
N PHE A 153 2.75 10.86 -33.82
CA PHE A 153 3.59 9.76 -34.27
C PHE A 153 4.65 9.38 -33.23
N ALA A 154 5.32 10.37 -32.61
CA ALA A 154 6.30 10.13 -31.57
C ALA A 154 5.68 9.46 -30.33
N ILE A 155 4.48 9.87 -29.91
CA ILE A 155 3.74 9.23 -28.81
C ILE A 155 3.37 7.78 -29.16
N ILE A 156 2.91 7.53 -30.38
CA ILE A 156 2.54 6.18 -30.85
C ILE A 156 3.78 5.27 -30.95
N LEU A 157 4.90 5.79 -31.44
CA LEU A 157 6.17 5.04 -31.59
C LEU A 157 6.95 4.92 -30.28
N SER A 158 6.71 5.78 -29.29
CA SER A 158 7.44 5.82 -28.02
C SER A 158 7.47 4.47 -27.28
N PRO A 159 6.34 3.74 -27.09
CA PRO A 159 6.36 2.41 -26.47
C PRO A 159 7.22 1.38 -27.23
N HIS A 160 7.27 1.49 -28.56
CA HIS A 160 8.08 0.60 -29.39
C HIS A 160 9.57 0.93 -29.28
N LEU A 161 9.92 2.22 -29.31
CA LEU A 161 11.29 2.68 -29.09
C LEU A 161 11.79 2.30 -27.69
N MET A 162 10.94 2.47 -26.67
CA MET A 162 11.24 2.09 -25.29
C MET A 162 11.55 0.60 -25.14
N ARG A 163 10.77 -0.26 -25.80
CA ARG A 163 11.02 -1.71 -25.79
C ARG A 163 12.39 -2.03 -26.40
N VAL A 164 12.75 -1.37 -27.50
CA VAL A 164 14.07 -1.56 -28.15
C VAL A 164 15.20 -1.06 -27.26
N VAL A 165 15.05 0.12 -26.65
CA VAL A 165 16.07 0.71 -25.76
C VAL A 165 16.26 -0.12 -24.49
N ASN A 166 15.18 -0.58 -23.85
CA ASN A 166 15.27 -1.46 -22.68
C ASN A 166 15.94 -2.79 -23.03
N ASN A 167 15.53 -3.44 -24.13
CA ASN A 167 16.17 -4.67 -24.57
C ASN A 167 17.66 -4.49 -24.91
N TRP A 168 18.04 -3.33 -25.44
CA TRP A 168 19.45 -3.01 -25.73
C TRP A 168 20.26 -2.73 -24.46
N ARG A 169 19.63 -2.09 -23.47
CA ARG A 169 20.23 -1.81 -22.17
C ARG A 169 20.40 -3.07 -21.33
N GLU A 170 19.39 -3.94 -21.30
CA GLU A 170 19.48 -5.25 -20.63
C GLU A 170 20.64 -6.08 -21.21
N ARG A 171 20.78 -6.12 -22.54
CA ARG A 171 21.92 -6.77 -23.21
C ARG A 171 23.26 -6.17 -22.77
N ARG A 172 23.37 -4.84 -22.69
CA ARG A 172 24.58 -4.17 -22.21
C ARG A 172 24.85 -4.45 -20.73
N GLU A 173 23.83 -4.50 -19.89
CA GLU A 173 23.99 -4.80 -18.46
C GLU A 173 24.37 -6.26 -18.22
N GLU A 174 23.86 -7.19 -19.03
CA GLU A 174 24.32 -8.59 -19.09
C GLU A 174 25.77 -8.69 -19.58
N ASP A 175 26.14 -7.95 -20.63
CA ASP A 175 27.51 -7.89 -21.17
C ASP A 175 28.49 -7.25 -20.15
N ASP A 176 28.10 -6.19 -19.47
CA ASP A 176 28.90 -5.49 -18.44
C ASP A 176 29.07 -6.34 -17.16
N ALA A 177 28.03 -7.10 -16.78
CA ALA A 177 28.09 -8.07 -15.68
C ALA A 177 28.99 -9.26 -16.03
N ALA A 178 28.98 -9.71 -17.30
CA ALA A 178 29.90 -10.73 -17.81
C ALA A 178 31.35 -10.23 -17.88
N LEU A 179 31.57 -8.92 -18.04
CA LEU A 179 32.88 -8.27 -18.09
C LEU A 179 33.44 -7.86 -16.72
N GLY A 180 32.73 -8.15 -15.62
CA GLY A 180 33.26 -8.00 -14.25
C GLY A 180 33.53 -6.56 -13.80
N ASN A 181 32.94 -5.56 -14.46
CA ASN A 181 33.13 -4.16 -14.09
C ASN A 181 32.27 -3.80 -12.87
N LEU A 182 32.90 -3.76 -11.69
CA LEU A 182 32.36 -3.18 -10.47
C LEU A 182 31.99 -1.70 -10.73
N ARG A 183 30.68 -1.42 -10.83
CA ARG A 183 30.17 -0.04 -10.86
C ARG A 183 30.60 0.70 -9.59
N VAL A 184 31.38 1.76 -9.78
CA VAL A 184 31.77 2.71 -8.72
C VAL A 184 30.52 3.46 -8.26
N ASN A 185 29.94 3.05 -7.14
CA ASN A 185 28.75 3.63 -6.50
C ASN A 185 28.92 5.06 -5.94
N GLY A 186 30.00 5.78 -6.29
CA GLY A 186 30.33 7.08 -5.71
C GLY A 186 29.68 8.30 -6.39
N VAL A 187 29.40 8.23 -7.70
CA VAL A 187 28.93 9.39 -8.50
C VAL A 187 27.41 9.35 -8.76
N ALA A 188 26.77 8.20 -8.54
CA ALA A 188 25.33 8.00 -8.75
C ALA A 188 24.42 8.71 -7.71
N ALA A 189 24.98 9.32 -6.67
CA ALA A 189 24.22 9.93 -5.57
C ALA A 189 23.61 11.31 -5.90
N LEU A 190 23.95 11.90 -7.06
CA LEU A 190 23.59 13.26 -7.49
C LEU A 190 23.12 13.34 -8.95
N THR A 191 22.57 12.26 -9.51
CA THR A 191 21.96 12.38 -10.85
C THR A 191 20.66 13.20 -10.76
N PRO A 192 20.30 13.99 -11.78
CA PRO A 192 19.15 14.89 -11.73
C PRO A 192 17.82 14.18 -11.37
N GLY A 193 17.60 12.96 -11.86
CA GLY A 193 16.43 12.15 -11.52
C GLY A 193 16.37 11.76 -10.03
N VAL A 194 17.51 11.45 -9.42
CA VAL A 194 17.60 11.19 -7.96
C VAL A 194 17.28 12.45 -7.17
N LEU A 195 17.76 13.61 -7.60
CA LEU A 195 17.47 14.89 -6.94
C LEU A 195 15.96 15.20 -6.99
N VAL A 196 15.35 15.07 -8.18
CA VAL A 196 13.90 15.29 -8.34
C VAL A 196 13.10 14.27 -7.51
N SER A 197 13.53 13.01 -7.45
CA SER A 197 12.89 11.99 -6.59
C SER A 197 12.93 12.35 -5.10
N ARG A 198 14.04 12.93 -4.64
CA ARG A 198 14.18 13.42 -3.25
C ARG A 198 13.29 14.64 -3.01
N LEU A 199 13.22 15.57 -3.96
CA LEU A 199 12.33 16.73 -3.87
C LEU A 199 10.86 16.31 -3.83
N ASP A 200 10.44 15.37 -4.70
CA ASP A 200 9.08 14.83 -4.69
C ASP A 200 8.78 14.13 -3.35
N SER A 201 9.74 13.42 -2.78
CA SER A 201 9.61 12.83 -1.43
C SER A 201 9.41 13.90 -0.34
N ILE A 202 10.10 15.04 -0.43
CA ILE A 202 9.91 16.17 0.49
C ILE A 202 8.51 16.77 0.32
N LEU A 203 8.07 16.99 -0.92
CA LEU A 203 6.73 17.51 -1.19
C LEU A 203 5.66 16.59 -0.58
N VAL A 204 5.73 15.30 -0.86
CA VAL A 204 4.72 14.32 -0.45
C VAL A 204 4.72 14.07 1.07
N ARG A 205 5.90 13.99 1.70
CA ARG A 205 6.01 13.57 3.10
C ARG A 205 6.10 14.72 4.10
N LEU A 206 6.56 15.90 3.68
CA LEU A 206 6.72 17.06 4.56
C LEU A 206 5.75 18.18 4.22
N VAL A 207 5.64 18.56 2.95
CA VAL A 207 4.84 19.73 2.55
C VAL A 207 3.35 19.42 2.48
N ALA A 208 2.96 18.31 1.85
CA ALA A 208 1.55 17.92 1.73
C ALA A 208 0.84 17.77 3.10
N PRO A 209 1.46 17.17 4.15
CA PRO A 209 0.85 17.16 5.48
C PRO A 209 0.59 18.54 6.08
N LEU A 210 1.28 19.62 5.65
CA LEU A 210 1.07 20.98 6.18
C LEU A 210 -0.30 21.55 5.85
N SER A 211 -1.02 20.98 4.88
CA SER A 211 -2.40 21.37 4.60
C SER A 211 -3.39 20.84 5.65
N GLY A 212 -3.00 19.84 6.43
CA GLY A 212 -3.90 19.14 7.35
C GLY A 212 -4.78 18.08 6.71
N ALA A 213 -4.69 17.86 5.40
CA ALA A 213 -5.46 16.83 4.67
C ALA A 213 -5.20 15.39 5.18
N THR A 214 -4.10 15.17 5.90
CA THR A 214 -3.70 13.85 6.39
C THR A 214 -4.13 13.58 7.84
N GLN A 215 -4.82 14.53 8.47
CA GLN A 215 -5.19 14.47 9.88
C GLN A 215 -6.56 13.83 10.07
N HIS A 216 -6.72 13.05 11.13
CA HIS A 216 -8.01 12.44 11.49
C HIS A 216 -8.66 13.27 12.59
N GLY A 217 -9.97 13.53 12.47
CA GLY A 217 -10.73 14.33 13.44
C GLY A 217 -12.01 13.64 13.91
N ALA A 218 -12.58 14.15 15.00
CA ALA A 218 -13.88 13.70 15.50
C ALA A 218 -15.04 14.00 14.51
N VAL A 219 -14.82 14.96 13.61
CA VAL A 219 -15.78 15.36 12.58
C VAL A 219 -15.29 14.86 11.22
N TRP A 220 -16.17 14.23 10.44
CA TRP A 220 -15.85 13.68 9.11
C TRP A 220 -15.26 14.70 8.12
N PHE A 221 -15.53 16.00 8.29
CA PHE A 221 -15.06 17.09 7.43
C PHE A 221 -13.78 17.78 7.93
N THR A 222 -13.17 17.28 9.01
CA THR A 222 -11.96 17.91 9.60
C THR A 222 -10.82 18.10 8.59
N PRO A 223 -10.44 17.14 7.73
CA PRO A 223 -9.31 17.33 6.80
C PRO A 223 -9.56 18.48 5.81
N HIS A 224 -10.77 18.56 5.25
CA HIS A 224 -11.17 19.61 4.31
C HIS A 224 -11.16 21.00 4.97
N LEU A 225 -11.66 21.07 6.20
CA LEU A 225 -11.67 22.30 6.99
C LEU A 225 -10.24 22.78 7.27
N LEU A 226 -9.31 21.87 7.61
CA LEU A 226 -7.91 22.23 7.85
C LEU A 226 -7.24 22.78 6.59
N VAL A 227 -7.50 22.18 5.42
CA VAL A 227 -6.99 22.68 4.13
C VAL A 227 -7.45 24.12 3.90
N LEU A 228 -8.75 24.41 4.10
CA LEU A 228 -9.29 25.77 3.97
C LEU A 228 -8.68 26.74 4.97
N ILE A 229 -8.57 26.34 6.23
CA ILE A 229 -8.05 27.21 7.30
C ILE A 229 -6.56 27.53 7.10
N VAL A 230 -5.79 26.67 6.41
CA VAL A 230 -4.40 26.98 6.04
C VAL A 230 -4.33 27.85 4.79
N ILE A 231 -5.08 27.52 3.73
CA ILE A 231 -5.00 28.22 2.44
C ILE A 231 -5.59 29.63 2.50
N LEU A 232 -6.74 29.82 3.15
CA LEU A 232 -7.43 31.12 3.16
C LEU A 232 -6.60 32.25 3.78
N PRO A 233 -5.97 32.08 4.97
CA PRO A 233 -5.08 33.10 5.52
C PRO A 233 -3.85 33.36 4.64
N LEU A 234 -3.31 32.33 3.97
CA LEU A 234 -2.19 32.51 3.04
C LEU A 234 -2.58 33.36 1.83
N SER A 235 -3.76 33.11 1.25
CA SER A 235 -4.32 33.94 0.18
C SER A 235 -4.55 35.38 0.66
N ALA A 236 -5.09 35.56 1.86
CA ALA A 236 -5.37 36.88 2.43
C ALA A 236 -4.07 37.67 2.70
N LEU A 237 -3.05 37.04 3.30
CA LEU A 237 -1.72 37.63 3.46
C LEU A 237 -1.08 37.97 2.11
N GLY A 238 -1.23 37.07 1.13
CA GLY A 238 -0.77 37.26 -0.23
C GLY A 238 -1.37 38.46 -0.93
N PHE A 239 -2.61 38.82 -0.60
CA PHE A 239 -3.28 39.99 -1.15
C PHE A 239 -2.85 41.29 -0.47
N VAL A 240 -2.67 41.30 0.85
CA VAL A 240 -2.44 42.54 1.62
C VAL A 240 -1.00 43.01 1.62
N LEU A 241 -0.04 42.09 1.60
CA LEU A 241 1.38 42.46 1.64
C LEU A 241 1.78 43.28 0.42
N ALA A 242 2.69 44.23 0.63
CA ALA A 242 3.19 45.05 -0.46
C ALA A 242 3.90 44.20 -1.53
N PRO A 243 3.69 44.49 -2.83
CA PRO A 243 4.42 43.83 -3.92
C PRO A 243 5.94 43.95 -3.75
N PRO A 244 6.73 42.89 -4.07
CA PRO A 244 6.34 41.54 -4.50
C PRO A 244 6.15 40.55 -3.33
N TRP A 245 6.15 41.01 -2.08
CA TRP A 245 6.31 40.14 -0.91
C TRP A 245 5.09 39.28 -0.59
N GLY A 246 3.91 39.66 -1.12
CA GLY A 246 2.73 38.79 -1.11
C GLY A 246 2.91 37.49 -1.91
N LEU A 247 3.89 37.42 -2.82
CA LEU A 247 4.22 36.18 -3.54
C LEU A 247 4.73 35.06 -2.61
N ILE A 248 5.30 35.38 -1.44
CA ILE A 248 5.80 34.38 -0.50
C ILE A 248 4.65 33.52 0.06
N PRO A 249 3.62 34.08 0.72
CA PRO A 249 2.50 33.26 1.21
C PRO A 249 1.68 32.64 0.07
N ILE A 250 1.53 33.31 -1.09
CA ILE A 250 0.86 32.72 -2.27
C ILE A 250 1.64 31.51 -2.78
N GLY A 251 2.96 31.65 -2.94
CA GLY A 251 3.85 30.57 -3.37
C GLY A 251 3.83 29.40 -2.39
N MET A 252 3.77 29.66 -1.08
CA MET A 252 3.60 28.61 -0.07
C MET A 252 2.26 27.88 -0.23
N ALA A 253 1.15 28.59 -0.45
CA ALA A 253 -0.16 27.98 -0.68
C ALA A 253 -0.19 27.16 -1.98
N MET A 254 0.38 27.68 -3.06
CA MET A 254 0.53 26.95 -4.33
C MET A 254 1.38 25.69 -4.16
N LEU A 255 2.50 25.79 -3.43
CA LEU A 255 3.37 24.66 -3.15
C LEU A 255 2.63 23.57 -2.35
N ILE A 256 1.82 23.96 -1.36
CA ILE A 256 0.98 23.02 -0.60
C ILE A 256 -0.07 22.36 -1.50
N ALA A 257 -0.73 23.12 -2.38
CA ALA A 257 -1.72 22.58 -3.33
C ALA A 257 -1.08 21.57 -4.30
N VAL A 258 0.08 21.88 -4.87
CA VAL A 258 0.84 20.97 -5.74
C VAL A 258 1.30 19.74 -4.96
N ALA A 259 1.83 19.91 -3.75
CA ALA A 259 2.27 18.81 -2.90
C ALA A 259 1.12 17.86 -2.54
N LEU A 260 -0.09 18.38 -2.28
CA LEU A 260 -1.28 17.57 -2.07
C LEU A 260 -1.63 16.73 -3.30
N GLY A 261 -1.61 17.34 -4.48
CA GLY A 261 -1.79 16.65 -5.74
C GLY A 261 -0.78 15.53 -5.97
N ARG A 262 0.51 15.80 -5.70
CA ARG A 262 1.58 14.80 -5.79
C ARG A 262 1.39 13.66 -4.79
N ARG A 263 0.97 13.96 -3.56
CA ARG A 263 0.69 12.93 -2.55
C ARG A 263 -0.52 12.07 -2.94
N TRP A 264 -1.57 12.66 -3.49
CA TRP A 264 -2.71 11.92 -4.02
C TRP A 264 -2.29 10.98 -5.15
N ALA A 265 -1.43 11.43 -6.07
CA ALA A 265 -0.89 10.57 -7.12
C ALA A 265 -0.12 9.35 -6.57
N TRP A 266 0.71 9.53 -5.53
CA TRP A 266 1.39 8.41 -4.87
C TRP A 266 0.42 7.44 -4.21
N VAL A 267 -0.66 7.93 -3.60
CA VAL A 267 -1.69 7.07 -3.00
C VAL A 267 -2.43 6.26 -4.07
N GLU A 268 -2.67 6.83 -5.26
CA GLU A 268 -3.31 6.10 -6.36
C GLU A 268 -2.35 5.07 -7.00
N GLU A 269 -1.07 5.38 -7.10
CA GLU A 269 -0.04 4.41 -7.50
C GLU A 269 0.05 3.25 -6.50
N ASP A 270 0.12 3.54 -5.20
CA ASP A 270 0.07 2.54 -4.13
C ASP A 270 -1.19 1.68 -4.25
N ARG A 271 -2.34 2.29 -4.58
CA ARG A 271 -3.62 1.60 -4.74
C ARG A 271 -3.60 0.63 -5.92
N GLU A 272 -2.96 1.01 -7.02
CA GLU A 272 -2.72 0.11 -8.15
C GLU A 272 -1.79 -1.03 -7.77
N THR A 273 -0.67 -0.74 -7.12
CA THR A 273 0.29 -1.74 -6.64
C THR A 273 -0.36 -2.71 -5.65
N ALA A 274 -1.14 -2.23 -4.68
CA ALA A 274 -1.85 -3.07 -3.71
C ALA A 274 -2.90 -3.96 -4.37
N SER A 275 -3.58 -3.47 -5.41
CA SER A 275 -4.52 -4.27 -6.20
C SER A 275 -3.81 -5.40 -6.96
N ARG A 276 -2.62 -5.12 -7.51
CA ARG A 276 -1.79 -6.14 -8.20
C ARG A 276 -1.18 -7.15 -7.25
N LEU A 277 -0.61 -6.70 -6.13
CA LEU A 277 0.02 -7.55 -5.10
C LEU A 277 -1.00 -8.26 -4.20
N ARG A 278 -2.27 -7.82 -4.22
CA ARG A 278 -3.37 -8.31 -3.35
C ARG A 278 -3.08 -8.18 -1.85
N THR A 279 -2.29 -7.19 -1.49
CA THR A 279 -1.92 -6.86 -0.10
C THR A 279 -1.72 -5.36 0.02
N THR A 280 -2.05 -4.79 1.18
CA THR A 280 -1.71 -3.40 1.49
C THR A 280 -0.38 -3.27 2.23
N ARG A 281 0.42 -4.33 2.23
CA ARG A 281 1.72 -4.39 2.90
C ARG A 281 2.79 -4.75 1.89
N GLY A 282 3.92 -4.05 1.94
CA GLY A 282 5.07 -4.34 1.09
C GLY A 282 6.06 -3.19 1.10
N SER A 283 7.29 -3.46 0.66
CA SER A 283 8.30 -2.42 0.38
C SER A 283 7.89 -1.52 -0.78
N GLU A 284 7.07 -2.05 -1.70
CA GLU A 284 6.53 -1.31 -2.85
C GLU A 284 5.40 -0.34 -2.49
N ILE A 285 4.83 -0.39 -1.28
CA ILE A 285 3.82 0.58 -0.83
C ILE A 285 4.52 1.80 -0.21
N HIS A 286 4.25 2.98 -0.75
CA HIS A 286 5.04 4.19 -0.54
C HIS A 286 4.55 5.07 0.61
N VAL A 287 3.26 5.36 0.65
CA VAL A 287 2.55 6.22 1.61
C VAL A 287 1.55 5.39 2.42
N GLY A 288 0.81 4.50 1.77
CA GLY A 288 -0.26 3.69 2.37
C GLY A 288 -1.67 4.28 2.19
N PHE A 289 -2.66 3.68 2.88
CA PHE A 289 -4.11 3.85 2.62
C PHE A 289 -4.88 4.46 3.80
N ASP A 290 -4.18 5.25 4.62
CA ASP A 290 -4.75 5.85 5.81
C ASP A 290 -5.74 6.97 5.45
N ASN A 291 -5.47 7.75 4.39
CA ASN A 291 -6.30 8.86 3.93
C ASN A 291 -6.64 8.72 2.45
N ASP A 292 -7.92 8.85 2.09
CA ASP A 292 -8.34 9.08 0.70
C ASP A 292 -8.26 10.59 0.45
N LEU A 293 -7.18 11.04 -0.18
CA LEU A 293 -6.85 12.47 -0.35
C LEU A 293 -7.50 13.08 -1.60
N LYS A 294 -8.41 12.36 -2.27
CA LYS A 294 -8.98 12.78 -3.54
C LYS A 294 -9.66 14.15 -3.42
N ASP A 295 -10.57 14.30 -2.45
CA ASP A 295 -11.39 15.50 -2.33
C ASP A 295 -10.55 16.68 -1.79
N GLU A 296 -9.57 16.43 -0.92
CA GLU A 296 -8.63 17.45 -0.43
C GLU A 296 -7.64 17.91 -1.51
N ALA A 297 -7.19 17.02 -2.39
CA ALA A 297 -6.36 17.39 -3.54
C ALA A 297 -7.14 18.23 -4.54
N LEU A 298 -8.40 17.85 -4.84
CA LEU A 298 -9.30 18.66 -5.67
C LEU A 298 -9.56 20.04 -5.05
N LEU A 299 -9.71 20.12 -3.74
CA LEU A 299 -9.84 21.38 -3.02
C LEU A 299 -8.55 22.23 -3.09
N GLY A 300 -7.39 21.59 -2.98
CA GLY A 300 -6.09 22.23 -3.21
C GLY A 300 -5.99 22.82 -4.61
N TYR A 301 -6.37 22.06 -5.64
CA TYR A 301 -6.42 22.55 -7.03
C TYR A 301 -7.46 23.65 -7.23
N ALA A 302 -8.63 23.54 -6.61
CA ALA A 302 -9.66 24.58 -6.65
C ALA A 302 -9.16 25.91 -6.05
N SER A 303 -8.23 25.88 -5.10
CA SER A 303 -7.62 27.10 -4.58
C SER A 303 -6.77 27.86 -5.60
N LEU A 304 -6.25 27.19 -6.65
CA LEU A 304 -5.47 27.85 -7.71
C LEU A 304 -6.27 28.89 -8.48
N PHE A 305 -7.59 28.73 -8.59
CA PHE A 305 -8.48 29.74 -9.20
C PHE A 305 -8.49 31.07 -8.44
N ILE A 306 -8.08 31.06 -7.17
CA ILE A 306 -7.90 32.27 -6.35
C ILE A 306 -6.42 32.66 -6.28
N LEU A 307 -5.52 31.68 -6.11
CA LEU A 307 -4.09 31.96 -5.92
C LEU A 307 -3.41 32.51 -7.17
N VAL A 308 -3.78 32.04 -8.37
CA VAL A 308 -3.19 32.51 -9.63
C VAL A 308 -3.50 33.98 -9.92
N PRO A 309 -4.77 34.46 -9.88
CA PRO A 309 -5.03 35.89 -10.05
C PRO A 309 -4.38 36.75 -8.97
N LEU A 310 -4.28 36.25 -7.72
CA LEU A 310 -3.53 36.95 -6.66
C LEU A 310 -2.03 37.04 -6.95
N ALA A 311 -1.43 36.00 -7.54
CA ALA A 311 -0.03 36.03 -7.95
C ALA A 311 0.19 37.06 -9.08
N LEU A 312 -0.71 37.10 -10.06
CA LEU A 312 -0.67 38.09 -11.14
C LEU A 312 -0.82 39.52 -10.61
N HIS A 313 -1.70 39.74 -9.63
CA HIS A 313 -1.83 41.02 -8.93
C HIS A 313 -0.51 41.47 -8.30
N GLN A 314 0.16 40.58 -7.55
CA GLN A 314 1.44 40.87 -6.91
C GLN A 314 2.57 41.09 -7.93
N LEU A 315 2.56 40.37 -9.05
CA LEU A 315 3.51 40.58 -10.16
C LEU A 315 3.26 41.89 -10.90
N GLN A 316 2.00 42.29 -11.08
CA GLN A 316 1.68 43.60 -11.66
C GLN A 316 2.21 44.73 -10.79
N GLY A 317 2.01 44.66 -9.48
CA GLY A 317 2.53 45.69 -8.56
C GLY A 317 4.06 45.76 -8.50
N TRP A 318 4.77 44.73 -8.98
CA TRP A 318 6.23 44.71 -9.05
C TRP A 318 6.79 45.09 -10.42
N THR A 319 6.10 44.69 -11.50
CA THR A 319 6.64 44.74 -12.87
C THR A 319 5.87 45.66 -13.82
N GLU A 320 4.66 46.10 -13.41
CA GLU A 320 3.75 46.92 -14.22
C GLU A 320 3.52 46.36 -15.65
N SER A 321 3.52 45.04 -15.77
CA SER A 321 3.57 44.37 -17.07
C SER A 321 2.27 44.45 -17.86
N PHE A 322 1.11 44.54 -17.21
CA PHE A 322 -0.21 44.55 -17.85
C PHE A 322 -0.69 45.98 -18.09
N ALA A 323 -1.36 46.20 -19.23
CA ALA A 323 -2.07 47.46 -19.48
C ALA A 323 -3.33 47.52 -18.61
N PHE A 324 -3.64 48.70 -18.06
CA PHE A 324 -4.80 48.92 -17.21
C PHE A 324 -5.74 49.97 -17.81
N ASP A 325 -7.02 49.63 -17.95
CA ASP A 325 -8.07 50.55 -18.39
C ASP A 325 -9.07 50.79 -17.24
N GLU A 326 -9.01 52.01 -16.70
CA GLU A 326 -9.84 52.45 -15.57
C GLU A 326 -11.35 52.40 -15.89
N ARG A 327 -11.75 52.51 -17.16
CA ARG A 327 -13.17 52.50 -17.56
C ARG A 327 -13.89 51.20 -17.23
N TYR A 328 -13.16 50.09 -17.15
CA TYR A 328 -13.72 48.77 -16.86
C TYR A 328 -13.50 48.32 -15.41
N SER A 329 -12.77 49.12 -14.63
CA SER A 329 -12.40 48.84 -13.24
C SER A 329 -13.60 48.85 -12.29
N THR A 330 -13.67 47.86 -11.40
CA THR A 330 -14.61 47.82 -10.27
C THR A 330 -14.14 48.64 -9.07
N HIS A 331 -12.98 49.28 -9.17
CA HIS A 331 -12.30 49.97 -8.07
C HIS A 331 -11.98 49.02 -6.91
N ASN A 332 -11.94 47.71 -7.19
CA ASN A 332 -11.55 46.67 -6.26
C ASN A 332 -10.60 45.71 -6.99
N ALA A 333 -9.31 45.85 -6.70
CA ALA A 333 -8.25 45.10 -7.35
C ALA A 333 -8.49 43.58 -7.33
N PHE A 334 -9.06 43.03 -6.25
CA PHE A 334 -9.36 41.61 -6.17
C PHE A 334 -10.38 41.16 -7.23
N PHE A 335 -11.48 41.91 -7.38
CA PHE A 335 -12.51 41.58 -8.38
C PHE A 335 -12.04 41.87 -9.81
N ASP A 336 -11.22 42.89 -10.02
CA ASP A 336 -10.65 43.21 -11.33
C ASP A 336 -9.74 42.10 -11.84
N TRP A 337 -8.86 41.58 -10.97
CA TRP A 337 -8.00 40.43 -11.28
C TRP A 337 -8.80 39.13 -11.47
N LEU A 338 -9.84 38.91 -10.67
CA LEU A 338 -10.72 37.75 -10.83
C LEU A 338 -11.51 37.81 -12.14
N ARG A 339 -11.96 38.99 -12.57
CA ARG A 339 -12.64 39.21 -13.86
C ARG A 339 -11.70 38.97 -15.04
N PHE A 340 -10.50 39.53 -14.98
CA PHE A 340 -9.47 39.29 -16.00
C PHE A 340 -9.16 37.80 -16.12
N PHE A 341 -8.79 37.15 -15.02
CA PHE A 341 -8.44 35.73 -15.03
C PHE A 341 -9.64 34.85 -15.41
N GLY A 342 -10.84 35.18 -14.96
CA GLY A 342 -12.07 34.49 -15.33
C GLY A 342 -12.38 34.57 -16.83
N ALA A 343 -12.13 35.71 -17.47
CA ALA A 343 -12.25 35.86 -18.92
C ALA A 343 -11.18 35.02 -19.66
N GLU A 344 -9.93 35.05 -19.20
CA GLU A 344 -8.85 34.21 -19.76
C GLU A 344 -9.12 32.70 -19.60
N LEU A 345 -9.77 32.31 -18.51
CA LEU A 345 -10.16 30.92 -18.26
C LEU A 345 -11.40 30.51 -19.07
N ALA A 346 -12.35 31.41 -19.31
CA ALA A 346 -13.51 31.13 -20.16
C ALA A 346 -13.10 30.84 -21.62
N LYS A 347 -12.04 31.52 -22.11
CA LYS A 347 -11.36 31.20 -23.38
C LYS A 347 -10.74 29.79 -23.38
N ALA A 348 -10.59 29.15 -22.23
CA ALA A 348 -9.85 27.91 -22.04
C ALA A 348 -10.72 26.67 -21.75
N VAL A 349 -12.05 26.78 -21.83
CA VAL A 349 -12.95 25.62 -21.59
C VAL A 349 -12.50 24.46 -22.51
N PRO A 350 -12.09 23.31 -21.94
CA PRO A 350 -10.90 22.55 -22.40
C PRO A 350 -11.03 21.73 -23.70
N PHE A 351 -12.00 22.01 -24.57
CA PHE A 351 -12.21 21.19 -25.77
C PHE A 351 -12.42 21.99 -27.06
N VAL A 352 -12.80 23.26 -26.96
CA VAL A 352 -13.13 24.07 -28.13
C VAL A 352 -12.79 25.51 -27.76
N ASP A 353 -12.04 26.23 -28.61
CA ASP A 353 -11.92 27.70 -28.50
C ASP A 353 -13.24 28.34 -28.95
N TRP A 354 -14.31 28.03 -28.22
CA TRP A 354 -15.66 28.50 -28.50
C TRP A 354 -15.73 30.02 -28.37
N TRP A 355 -14.86 30.59 -27.55
CA TRP A 355 -14.77 32.02 -27.33
C TRP A 355 -14.41 32.77 -28.62
N GLU A 356 -13.36 32.33 -29.32
CA GLU A 356 -12.99 32.90 -30.61
C GLU A 356 -14.01 32.54 -31.70
N ILE A 357 -14.50 31.28 -31.72
CA ILE A 357 -15.49 30.82 -32.71
C ILE A 357 -16.81 31.61 -32.66
N TYR A 358 -17.30 31.93 -31.46
CA TYR A 358 -18.53 32.70 -31.26
C TYR A 358 -18.29 34.21 -31.11
N ASN A 359 -17.04 34.67 -31.29
CA ASN A 359 -16.65 36.07 -31.23
C ASN A 359 -17.15 36.78 -29.96
N VAL A 360 -16.98 36.15 -28.80
CA VAL A 360 -17.38 36.71 -27.51
C VAL A 360 -16.37 37.78 -27.11
N ASP A 361 -16.82 39.03 -26.98
CA ASP A 361 -15.98 40.14 -26.51
C ASP A 361 -16.33 40.49 -25.07
N ILE A 362 -15.37 40.34 -24.15
CA ILE A 362 -15.49 40.77 -22.76
C ILE A 362 -14.37 41.76 -22.48
N GLN A 363 -14.79 42.99 -22.18
CA GLN A 363 -13.89 44.07 -21.78
C GLN A 363 -13.50 43.87 -20.31
N THR A 364 -12.20 43.73 -20.05
CA THR A 364 -11.66 43.54 -18.70
C THR A 364 -10.68 44.68 -18.35
N PRO A 365 -10.50 45.01 -17.07
CA PRO A 365 -9.65 46.14 -16.65
C PRO A 365 -8.18 45.97 -16.99
N TYR A 366 -7.72 44.72 -17.12
CA TYR A 366 -6.35 44.38 -17.45
C TYR A 366 -6.29 43.70 -18.81
N ASP A 367 -5.24 43.98 -19.58
CA ASP A 367 -5.02 43.33 -20.86
C ASP A 367 -3.53 43.03 -21.11
N ALA A 368 -3.27 41.80 -21.54
CA ALA A 368 -1.94 41.32 -21.90
C ALA A 368 -1.62 41.50 -23.40
N THR A 369 -2.63 41.68 -24.25
CA THR A 369 -2.48 41.78 -25.70
C THR A 369 -2.07 43.18 -26.15
N THR A 370 -2.65 44.21 -25.53
CA THR A 370 -2.33 45.62 -25.76
C THR A 370 -1.08 46.09 -25.02
N SER A 371 -0.56 45.32 -24.07
CA SER A 371 0.70 45.64 -23.41
C SER A 371 1.90 45.46 -24.34
N GLU A 372 2.78 46.47 -24.38
CA GLU A 372 4.07 46.39 -25.07
C GLU A 372 5.07 45.48 -24.35
N ASN A 373 4.82 45.14 -23.08
CA ASN A 373 5.70 44.29 -22.29
C ASN A 373 5.44 42.79 -22.59
N PRO A 374 6.41 42.06 -23.19
CA PRO A 374 6.26 40.64 -23.48
C PRO A 374 5.99 39.77 -22.24
N LEU A 375 6.38 40.27 -21.05
CA LEU A 375 6.20 39.58 -19.79
C LEU A 375 4.71 39.35 -19.45
N ALA A 376 3.80 40.27 -19.79
CA ALA A 376 2.37 40.07 -19.58
C ALA A 376 1.83 38.87 -20.38
N LYS A 377 2.27 38.74 -21.64
CA LYS A 377 1.90 37.60 -22.50
C LYS A 377 2.43 36.28 -21.92
N HIS A 378 3.67 36.27 -21.43
CA HIS A 378 4.25 35.09 -20.79
C HIS A 378 3.57 34.72 -19.47
N LEU A 379 3.21 35.70 -18.64
CA LEU A 379 2.51 35.46 -17.39
C LEU A 379 1.10 34.93 -17.62
N THR A 380 0.35 35.50 -18.56
CA THR A 380 -0.98 34.98 -18.95
C THR A 380 -0.88 33.56 -19.51
N PHE A 381 0.09 33.30 -20.38
CA PHE A 381 0.34 31.95 -20.90
C PHE A 381 0.68 30.95 -19.78
N ALA A 382 1.60 31.30 -18.88
CA ALA A 382 2.00 30.42 -17.77
C ALA A 382 0.85 30.17 -16.79
N ALA A 383 0.08 31.19 -16.45
CA ALA A 383 -1.11 31.09 -15.61
C ALA A 383 -2.14 30.13 -16.20
N ARG A 384 -2.41 30.28 -17.51
CA ARG A 384 -3.33 29.41 -18.26
C ARG A 384 -2.81 27.98 -18.35
N ALA A 385 -1.57 27.78 -18.79
CA ALA A 385 -0.96 26.46 -18.88
C ALA A 385 -1.00 25.72 -17.53
N MET A 386 -0.74 26.42 -16.43
CA MET A 386 -0.80 25.82 -15.08
C MET A 386 -2.20 25.33 -14.73
N VAL A 387 -3.23 26.17 -14.91
CA VAL A 387 -4.60 25.81 -14.53
C VAL A 387 -5.21 24.79 -15.49
N ASP A 388 -4.98 24.93 -16.78
CA ASP A 388 -5.47 23.98 -17.79
C ASP A 388 -4.88 22.58 -17.57
N LEU A 389 -3.57 22.47 -17.32
CA LEU A 389 -2.93 21.20 -17.00
C LEU A 389 -3.51 20.57 -15.74
N VAL A 390 -3.75 21.37 -14.70
CA VAL A 390 -4.34 20.89 -13.45
C VAL A 390 -5.79 20.42 -13.65
N ILE A 391 -6.62 21.18 -14.37
CA ILE A 391 -8.01 20.80 -14.67
C ILE A 391 -8.05 19.51 -15.50
N MET A 392 -7.24 19.43 -16.56
CA MET A 392 -7.17 18.24 -17.41
C MET A 392 -6.71 17.01 -16.62
N ALA A 393 -5.64 17.16 -15.82
CA ALA A 393 -5.13 16.07 -14.99
C ALA A 393 -6.19 15.59 -13.98
N ALA A 394 -6.83 16.52 -13.27
CA ALA A 394 -7.88 16.20 -12.30
C ALA A 394 -9.09 15.53 -12.97
N LEU A 395 -9.52 16.01 -14.14
CA LEU A 395 -10.64 15.45 -14.89
C LEU A 395 -10.34 14.03 -15.39
N PHE A 396 -9.19 13.82 -16.06
CA PHE A 396 -8.81 12.50 -16.53
C PHE A 396 -8.64 11.51 -15.39
N GLN A 397 -8.05 11.95 -14.28
CA GLN A 397 -7.92 11.12 -13.09
C GLN A 397 -9.29 10.78 -12.48
N ALA A 398 -10.22 11.74 -12.38
CA ALA A 398 -11.57 11.49 -11.90
C ALA A 398 -12.35 10.52 -12.81
N ILE A 399 -12.24 10.66 -14.13
CA ILE A 399 -12.85 9.74 -15.10
C ILE A 399 -12.24 8.33 -14.97
N GLY A 400 -10.90 8.24 -14.88
CA GLY A 400 -10.18 6.98 -14.70
C GLY A 400 -10.61 6.25 -13.43
N LEU A 401 -10.71 6.97 -12.31
CA LEU A 401 -11.21 6.45 -11.03
C LEU A 401 -12.64 5.92 -11.11
N TRP A 402 -13.53 6.65 -11.80
CA TRP A 402 -14.91 6.24 -12.00
C TRP A 402 -15.02 4.98 -12.86
N GLN A 403 -14.30 4.93 -13.98
CA GLN A 403 -14.28 3.78 -14.87
C GLN A 403 -13.71 2.53 -14.17
N ARG A 404 -12.59 2.68 -13.45
CA ARG A 404 -11.95 1.61 -12.69
C ARG A 404 -12.87 1.06 -11.60
N SER A 405 -13.41 1.93 -10.75
CA SER A 405 -14.31 1.50 -9.66
C SER A 405 -15.56 0.78 -10.18
N ARG A 406 -16.07 1.20 -11.35
CA ARG A 406 -17.19 0.53 -12.03
C ARG A 406 -16.77 -0.83 -12.59
N ALA A 407 -15.58 -0.91 -13.20
CA ALA A 407 -15.03 -2.14 -13.74
C ALA A 407 -14.78 -3.17 -12.63
N ASP A 408 -14.16 -2.77 -11.53
CA ASP A 408 -13.85 -3.65 -10.40
C ASP A 408 -15.12 -4.27 -9.81
N ARG A 409 -16.16 -3.45 -9.57
CA ARG A 409 -17.46 -3.95 -9.11
C ARG A 409 -18.12 -4.89 -10.11
N LYS A 410 -17.95 -4.66 -11.41
CA LYS A 410 -18.47 -5.54 -12.46
C LYS A 410 -17.71 -6.87 -12.49
N PHE A 411 -16.38 -6.83 -12.47
CA PHE A 411 -15.53 -8.02 -12.49
C PHE A 411 -15.68 -8.87 -11.23
N TYR A 412 -15.87 -8.25 -10.06
CA TYR A 412 -16.22 -8.98 -8.85
C TYR A 412 -17.56 -9.70 -9.03
N LYS A 413 -18.62 -9.03 -9.49
CA LYS A 413 -19.93 -9.68 -9.69
C LYS A 413 -19.90 -10.87 -10.66
N VAL A 414 -19.01 -10.84 -11.67
CA VAL A 414 -18.86 -11.91 -12.67
C VAL A 414 -17.84 -12.98 -12.22
N GLY A 415 -17.27 -12.86 -11.02
CA GLY A 415 -16.33 -13.85 -10.47
C GLY A 415 -14.88 -13.67 -10.90
N HIS A 416 -14.56 -12.74 -11.80
CA HIS A 416 -13.20 -12.54 -12.33
C HIS A 416 -12.23 -11.85 -11.37
N LEU A 417 -12.73 -11.06 -10.42
CA LEU A 417 -11.92 -10.33 -9.43
C LEU A 417 -12.25 -10.84 -8.03
N ASP A 418 -11.24 -11.23 -7.26
CA ASP A 418 -11.36 -11.74 -5.88
C ASP A 418 -10.93 -10.72 -4.80
N VAL A 419 -10.42 -9.56 -5.22
CA VAL A 419 -9.96 -8.46 -4.33
C VAL A 419 -10.33 -7.11 -4.94
N PHE A 420 -10.96 -6.26 -4.15
CA PHE A 420 -11.10 -4.84 -4.45
C PHE A 420 -9.85 -4.06 -4.06
N ASP A 421 -9.66 -2.92 -4.71
CA ASP A 421 -8.71 -1.93 -4.22
C ASP A 421 -9.04 -1.50 -2.76
N PRO A 422 -8.07 -1.04 -1.96
CA PRO A 422 -8.26 -0.78 -0.53
C PRO A 422 -9.40 0.19 -0.17
N PHE A 423 -9.70 1.18 -1.00
CA PHE A 423 -10.77 2.16 -0.74
C PHE A 423 -12.14 1.59 -1.09
N THR A 424 -12.26 0.95 -2.27
CA THR A 424 -13.50 0.25 -2.64
C THR A 424 -13.80 -0.90 -1.68
N GLU A 425 -12.76 -1.57 -1.18
CA GLU A 425 -12.86 -2.65 -0.20
C GLU A 425 -13.43 -2.17 1.14
N ALA A 426 -12.87 -1.08 1.70
CA ALA A 426 -13.40 -0.49 2.93
C ALA A 426 -14.88 -0.13 2.76
N ALA A 427 -15.22 0.58 1.68
CA ALA A 427 -16.60 0.94 1.37
C ALA A 427 -17.49 -0.29 1.14
N PHE A 428 -16.96 -1.37 0.55
CA PHE A 428 -17.70 -2.61 0.29
C PHE A 428 -18.14 -3.28 1.60
N PHE A 429 -17.24 -3.40 2.57
CA PHE A 429 -17.58 -4.00 3.87
C PHE A 429 -18.40 -3.06 4.77
N GLU A 430 -18.04 -1.78 4.86
CA GLU A 430 -18.80 -0.78 5.64
C GLU A 430 -20.26 -0.69 5.16
N ASN A 431 -20.48 -0.60 3.84
CA ASN A 431 -21.82 -0.61 3.29
C ASN A 431 -22.48 -1.99 3.38
N GLY A 432 -21.69 -3.07 3.52
CA GLY A 432 -22.15 -4.45 3.62
C GLY A 432 -22.68 -4.84 5.00
N MET A 433 -22.19 -4.21 6.07
CA MET A 433 -22.52 -4.55 7.45
C MET A 433 -23.57 -3.60 8.04
N ARG A 434 -24.31 -4.10 9.05
CA ARG A 434 -25.20 -3.30 9.89
C ARG A 434 -25.11 -3.78 11.33
N TYR A 435 -25.28 -2.87 12.28
CA TYR A 435 -25.40 -3.23 13.68
C TYR A 435 -26.81 -3.77 13.99
N ASP A 436 -26.90 -5.01 14.45
CA ASP A 436 -28.16 -5.60 14.90
C ASP A 436 -28.30 -5.41 16.41
N ARG A 437 -29.20 -4.52 16.82
CA ARG A 437 -29.45 -4.22 18.24
C ARG A 437 -29.95 -5.43 19.03
N LYS A 438 -30.56 -6.42 18.38
CA LYS A 438 -31.08 -7.62 19.07
C LYS A 438 -29.97 -8.63 19.36
N ALA A 439 -29.03 -8.79 18.43
CA ALA A 439 -27.90 -9.71 18.56
C ALA A 439 -26.69 -9.05 19.27
N GLY A 440 -26.66 -7.73 19.36
CA GLY A 440 -25.54 -6.98 19.96
C GLY A 440 -24.26 -7.02 19.11
N GLU A 441 -24.38 -7.36 17.83
CA GLU A 441 -23.25 -7.60 16.93
C GLU A 441 -23.49 -7.05 15.52
N LEU A 442 -22.40 -6.89 14.76
CA LEU A 442 -22.43 -6.47 13.37
C LEU A 442 -22.77 -7.68 12.47
N VAL A 443 -23.88 -7.57 11.73
CA VAL A 443 -24.36 -8.62 10.84
C VAL A 443 -24.38 -8.15 9.38
N PRO A 444 -24.16 -9.06 8.41
CA PRO A 444 -24.18 -8.70 7.00
C PRO A 444 -25.60 -8.46 6.49
N LYS A 445 -25.77 -7.37 5.73
CA LYS A 445 -27.03 -7.01 5.05
C LYS A 445 -27.40 -8.04 3.99
N SER A 446 -28.69 -8.17 3.68
CA SER A 446 -29.19 -9.12 2.67
C SER A 446 -28.59 -8.89 1.27
N ARG A 447 -28.42 -7.61 0.87
CA ARG A 447 -27.77 -7.25 -0.40
C ARG A 447 -26.32 -7.71 -0.46
N PHE A 448 -25.59 -7.59 0.65
CA PHE A 448 -24.20 -8.03 0.75
C PHE A 448 -24.10 -9.54 0.60
N ARG A 449 -24.90 -10.30 1.36
CA ARG A 449 -24.97 -11.76 1.26
C ARG A 449 -25.27 -12.23 -0.16
N LYS A 450 -26.30 -11.64 -0.80
CA LYS A 450 -26.67 -11.98 -2.18
C LYS A 450 -25.55 -11.70 -3.17
N LEU A 451 -24.85 -10.59 -3.02
CA LEU A 451 -23.76 -10.20 -3.91
C LEU A 451 -22.55 -11.13 -3.75
N VAL A 452 -22.18 -11.48 -2.52
CA VAL A 452 -21.08 -12.43 -2.24
C VAL A 452 -21.45 -13.83 -2.73
N GLN A 453 -22.68 -14.29 -2.50
CA GLN A 453 -23.14 -15.57 -3.01
C GLN A 453 -23.12 -15.61 -4.54
N GLN A 454 -23.61 -14.56 -5.20
CA GLN A 454 -23.55 -14.43 -6.65
C GLN A 454 -22.11 -14.53 -7.16
N HIS A 455 -21.16 -13.84 -6.50
CA HIS A 455 -19.74 -13.92 -6.85
C HIS A 455 -19.20 -15.35 -6.77
N VAL A 456 -19.48 -16.07 -5.67
CA VAL A 456 -19.06 -17.46 -5.47
C VAL A 456 -19.70 -18.39 -6.52
N ASP A 457 -20.97 -18.19 -6.84
CA ASP A 457 -21.68 -18.97 -7.86
C ASP A 457 -21.08 -18.76 -9.26
N GLU A 458 -20.71 -17.52 -9.63
CA GLU A 458 -20.05 -17.23 -10.90
C GLU A 458 -18.63 -17.81 -10.94
N ARG A 459 -17.85 -17.72 -9.85
CA ARG A 459 -16.53 -18.39 -9.77
C ARG A 459 -16.63 -19.90 -9.95
N LYS A 460 -17.67 -20.51 -9.36
CA LYS A 460 -17.95 -21.93 -9.52
C LYS A 460 -18.21 -22.30 -10.99
N LYS A 461 -18.94 -21.47 -11.74
CA LYS A 461 -19.16 -21.67 -13.18
C LYS A 461 -17.85 -21.57 -13.99
N LEU A 462 -16.93 -20.70 -13.57
CA LEU A 462 -15.61 -20.55 -14.18
C LEU A 462 -14.60 -21.65 -13.79
N SER A 463 -15.01 -22.62 -12.95
CA SER A 463 -14.11 -23.63 -12.37
C SER A 463 -12.94 -23.03 -11.58
N TRP A 464 -13.16 -21.86 -10.98
CA TRP A 464 -12.20 -21.21 -10.10
C TRP A 464 -12.43 -21.61 -8.64
N ASP A 465 -11.52 -21.19 -7.76
CA ASP A 465 -11.69 -21.36 -6.32
C ASP A 465 -12.97 -20.65 -5.85
N GLN A 466 -13.73 -21.33 -4.99
CA GLN A 466 -15.03 -20.87 -4.49
C GLN A 466 -14.89 -19.92 -3.31
N ASN A 467 -13.72 -19.32 -3.13
CA ASN A 467 -13.48 -18.35 -2.08
C ASN A 467 -14.30 -17.08 -2.37
N PRO A 468 -15.02 -16.55 -1.37
CA PRO A 468 -15.79 -15.32 -1.51
C PRO A 468 -14.91 -14.07 -1.72
N TYR A 469 -13.63 -14.20 -1.38
CA TYR A 469 -12.64 -13.16 -1.40
C TYR A 469 -11.25 -13.77 -1.27
N ASN A 470 -10.20 -13.04 -1.65
CA ASN A 470 -8.84 -13.58 -1.58
C ASN A 470 -8.40 -13.91 -0.13
N PRO A 471 -7.89 -15.13 0.14
CA PRO A 471 -7.52 -15.55 1.49
C PRO A 471 -6.42 -14.70 2.15
N ARG A 472 -5.38 -14.33 1.38
CA ARG A 472 -4.29 -13.48 1.87
C ARG A 472 -4.84 -12.12 2.30
N ARG A 473 -5.71 -11.52 1.49
CA ARG A 473 -6.33 -10.25 1.84
C ARG A 473 -7.27 -10.36 3.05
N LEU A 474 -8.11 -11.40 3.12
CA LEU A 474 -8.97 -11.65 4.29
C LEU A 474 -8.16 -11.78 5.60
N SER A 475 -6.98 -12.40 5.56
CA SER A 475 -6.10 -12.49 6.73
C SER A 475 -5.70 -11.12 7.31
N GLU A 476 -5.51 -10.13 6.43
CA GLU A 476 -5.22 -8.75 6.83
C GLU A 476 -6.48 -8.06 7.38
N LEU A 477 -7.62 -8.30 6.74
CA LEU A 477 -8.89 -7.65 7.08
C LEU A 477 -9.50 -8.10 8.40
N VAL A 478 -9.30 -9.36 8.80
CA VAL A 478 -9.73 -9.88 10.11
C VAL A 478 -9.05 -9.12 11.28
N HIS A 479 -7.92 -8.46 11.00
CA HIS A 479 -7.15 -7.64 11.93
C HIS A 479 -7.33 -6.13 11.69
N SER A 480 -8.28 -5.71 10.86
CA SER A 480 -8.57 -4.30 10.58
C SER A 480 -8.99 -3.54 11.85
N GLU A 481 -8.58 -2.27 11.96
CA GLU A 481 -9.05 -1.38 13.03
C GLU A 481 -10.51 -0.95 12.83
N ASN A 482 -11.03 -1.02 11.60
CA ASN A 482 -12.41 -0.70 11.31
C ASN A 482 -13.33 -1.88 11.71
N PRO A 483 -14.32 -1.66 12.59
CA PRO A 483 -15.15 -2.73 13.12
C PRO A 483 -16.04 -3.38 12.04
N ASP A 484 -16.55 -2.62 11.08
CA ASP A 484 -17.41 -3.13 9.99
C ASP A 484 -16.61 -4.01 9.03
N VAL A 485 -15.43 -3.54 8.62
CA VAL A 485 -14.49 -4.31 7.78
C VAL A 485 -14.12 -5.62 8.47
N LYS A 486 -13.73 -5.54 9.75
CA LYS A 486 -13.33 -6.69 10.54
C LYS A 486 -14.47 -7.70 10.69
N ALA A 487 -15.68 -7.23 10.98
CA ALA A 487 -16.86 -8.09 11.13
C ALA A 487 -17.24 -8.75 9.80
N GLY A 488 -17.21 -8.00 8.69
CA GLY A 488 -17.49 -8.52 7.35
C GLY A 488 -16.49 -9.58 6.89
N ALA A 489 -15.19 -9.35 7.12
CA ALA A 489 -14.14 -10.32 6.83
C ALA A 489 -14.29 -11.60 7.67
N ARG A 490 -14.54 -11.46 8.99
CA ARG A 490 -14.81 -12.61 9.87
C ARG A 490 -16.03 -13.39 9.46
N TRP A 491 -17.10 -12.71 9.04
CA TRP A 491 -18.30 -13.38 8.52
C TRP A 491 -17.97 -14.18 7.27
N MET A 492 -17.21 -13.63 6.30
CA MET A 492 -16.82 -14.39 5.11
C MET A 492 -15.98 -15.61 5.44
N VAL A 493 -14.99 -15.45 6.33
CA VAL A 493 -14.12 -16.54 6.81
C VAL A 493 -14.94 -17.65 7.45
N GLY A 494 -15.85 -17.30 8.37
CA GLY A 494 -16.68 -18.29 9.06
C GLY A 494 -17.77 -18.92 8.18
N HIS A 495 -18.38 -18.15 7.29
CA HIS A 495 -19.50 -18.63 6.46
C HIS A 495 -19.05 -19.52 5.29
N TYR A 496 -17.89 -19.22 4.71
CA TYR A 496 -17.33 -19.96 3.57
C TYR A 496 -16.12 -20.83 3.95
N GLU A 497 -15.80 -20.96 5.24
CA GLU A 497 -14.72 -21.80 5.77
C GLU A 497 -13.34 -21.51 5.12
N VAL A 498 -13.04 -20.23 4.88
CA VAL A 498 -11.80 -19.81 4.21
C VAL A 498 -10.63 -19.86 5.19
N LEU A 499 -9.55 -20.57 4.83
CA LEU A 499 -8.33 -20.61 5.61
C LEU A 499 -7.60 -19.26 5.52
N VAL A 500 -7.37 -18.61 6.67
CA VAL A 500 -6.71 -17.30 6.74
C VAL A 500 -5.61 -17.27 7.80
N GLY A 501 -4.62 -16.41 7.63
CA GLY A 501 -3.56 -16.20 8.63
C GLY A 501 -2.21 -16.74 8.21
N THR A 502 -1.30 -16.89 9.18
CA THR A 502 0.00 -17.55 8.96
C THR A 502 -0.19 -19.03 8.58
N PRO A 503 0.81 -19.68 7.95
CA PRO A 503 0.70 -21.10 7.60
C PRO A 503 0.31 -21.97 8.81
N ILE A 504 0.76 -21.62 10.02
CA ILE A 504 0.38 -22.33 11.24
C ILE A 504 -1.08 -22.10 11.66
N GLU A 505 -1.58 -20.87 11.54
CA GLU A 505 -2.99 -20.56 11.79
C GLU A 505 -3.90 -21.28 10.78
N GLN A 506 -3.46 -21.38 9.53
CA GLN A 506 -4.14 -22.12 8.47
C GLN A 506 -4.13 -23.62 8.76
N LEU A 507 -2.99 -24.20 9.20
CA LEU A 507 -2.91 -25.60 9.60
C LEU A 507 -3.90 -25.91 10.73
N ARG A 508 -3.98 -25.05 11.75
CA ARG A 508 -4.92 -25.21 12.87
C ARG A 508 -6.37 -25.19 12.40
N GLN A 509 -6.74 -24.22 11.55
CA GLN A 509 -8.08 -24.13 10.97
C GLN A 509 -8.42 -25.35 10.12
N LEU A 510 -7.47 -25.78 9.29
CA LEU A 510 -7.62 -26.94 8.42
C LEU A 510 -7.74 -28.25 9.21
N ALA A 511 -6.94 -28.43 10.25
CA ALA A 511 -7.01 -29.61 11.12
C ALA A 511 -8.40 -29.73 11.77
N GLN A 512 -8.95 -28.61 12.24
CA GLN A 512 -10.31 -28.58 12.80
C GLN A 512 -11.37 -28.88 11.74
N LEU A 513 -11.28 -28.25 10.56
CA LEU A 513 -12.20 -28.48 9.45
C LEU A 513 -12.17 -29.94 8.96
N LEU A 514 -11.00 -30.55 8.89
CA LEU A 514 -10.84 -31.96 8.55
C LEU A 514 -11.46 -32.86 9.62
N ALA A 515 -11.24 -32.57 10.89
CA ALA A 515 -11.81 -33.33 12.01
C ALA A 515 -13.36 -33.29 11.98
N ASP A 516 -13.95 -32.10 11.79
CA ASP A 516 -15.41 -31.92 11.74
C ASP A 516 -16.07 -32.66 10.56
N ASN A 517 -15.31 -32.92 9.50
CA ASN A 517 -15.80 -33.54 8.26
C ASN A 517 -15.25 -34.97 7.99
N ALA A 518 -14.50 -35.55 8.94
CA ALA A 518 -13.78 -36.81 8.76
C ALA A 518 -14.70 -38.00 8.41
N ASP A 519 -15.89 -38.07 9.03
CA ASP A 519 -16.80 -39.21 8.87
C ASP A 519 -17.90 -38.99 7.80
N THR A 520 -18.13 -37.74 7.40
CA THR A 520 -19.24 -37.36 6.51
C THR A 520 -18.77 -37.13 5.07
N LYS A 521 -17.88 -36.16 4.85
CA LYS A 521 -17.45 -35.72 3.50
C LYS A 521 -16.14 -36.37 3.04
N LEU A 522 -15.28 -36.78 3.97
CA LEU A 522 -14.00 -37.44 3.63
C LEU A 522 -14.14 -38.94 3.39
N ARG A 523 -15.13 -39.60 4.03
CA ARG A 523 -15.32 -41.07 4.00
C ARG A 523 -16.50 -41.56 3.14
N ARG A 524 -17.49 -40.72 2.82
CA ARG A 524 -18.71 -41.14 2.10
C ARG A 524 -18.98 -40.25 0.88
N SER A 525 -19.25 -40.92 -0.26
CA SER A 525 -19.74 -40.39 -1.55
C SER A 525 -18.70 -40.10 -2.65
N LEU A 526 -18.95 -40.67 -3.83
CA LEU A 526 -18.26 -40.40 -5.11
C LEU A 526 -18.42 -38.94 -5.58
N ASP A 527 -19.46 -38.24 -5.11
CA ASP A 527 -19.74 -36.84 -5.47
C ASP A 527 -18.88 -35.82 -4.69
N ASP A 528 -18.32 -36.20 -3.53
CA ASP A 528 -17.52 -35.31 -2.65
C ASP A 528 -16.00 -35.41 -2.88
N ARG A 529 -15.55 -36.13 -3.92
CA ARG A 529 -14.13 -36.15 -4.34
C ARG A 529 -13.55 -34.75 -4.58
N SER A 530 -14.39 -33.79 -4.95
CA SER A 530 -13.99 -32.39 -5.14
C SER A 530 -13.63 -31.70 -3.81
N PHE A 531 -14.26 -32.09 -2.69
CA PHE A 531 -13.90 -31.59 -1.36
C PHE A 531 -12.55 -32.16 -0.92
N ALA A 532 -12.41 -33.50 -0.95
CA ALA A 532 -11.16 -34.16 -0.57
C ALA A 532 -9.94 -33.68 -1.38
N ARG A 533 -10.10 -33.50 -2.71
CA ARG A 533 -9.03 -32.95 -3.57
C ARG A 533 -8.65 -31.52 -3.22
N ARG A 534 -9.62 -30.66 -2.88
CA ARG A 534 -9.33 -29.28 -2.46
C ARG A 534 -8.57 -29.25 -1.14
N GLN A 535 -9.06 -29.98 -0.14
CA GLN A 535 -8.40 -30.04 1.17
C GLN A 535 -7.01 -30.67 1.10
N LYS A 536 -6.80 -31.64 0.19
CA LYS A 536 -5.48 -32.20 -0.12
C LYS A 536 -4.51 -31.11 -0.59
N LEU A 537 -4.89 -30.36 -1.62
CA LEU A 537 -4.03 -29.31 -2.18
C LEU A 537 -3.69 -28.23 -1.14
N GLU A 538 -4.66 -27.86 -0.30
CA GLU A 538 -4.43 -26.90 0.79
C GLU A 538 -3.48 -27.45 1.86
N LEU A 539 -3.68 -28.71 2.30
CA LEU A 539 -2.80 -29.33 3.28
C LEU A 539 -1.36 -29.44 2.75
N GLU A 540 -1.19 -29.88 1.50
CA GLU A 540 0.13 -30.00 0.85
C GLU A 540 0.82 -28.64 0.71
N ARG A 541 0.07 -27.60 0.32
CA ARG A 541 0.56 -26.22 0.25
C ARG A 541 1.04 -25.72 1.62
N ILE A 542 0.21 -25.88 2.66
CA ILE A 542 0.54 -25.40 4.02
C ILE A 542 1.75 -26.14 4.58
N LEU A 543 1.82 -27.46 4.40
CA LEU A 543 2.98 -28.25 4.87
C LEU A 543 4.26 -27.82 4.15
N GLN A 544 4.20 -27.54 2.84
CA GLN A 544 5.35 -27.03 2.10
C GLN A 544 5.79 -25.64 2.60
N GLU A 545 4.84 -24.70 2.78
CA GLU A 545 5.13 -23.36 3.30
C GLU A 545 5.77 -23.41 4.70
N LEU A 546 5.32 -24.31 5.58
CA LEU A 546 5.89 -24.52 6.91
C LEU A 546 7.30 -25.16 6.89
N ARG A 547 7.64 -25.89 5.83
CA ARG A 547 8.99 -26.43 5.65
C ARG A 547 9.98 -25.37 5.17
N ASP A 548 9.51 -24.49 4.29
CA ASP A 548 10.31 -23.40 3.73
C ASP A 548 10.54 -22.28 4.77
N ASP A 549 9.58 -22.03 5.67
CA ASP A 549 9.71 -21.07 6.77
C ASP A 549 10.31 -21.71 8.03
N ILE A 550 11.63 -21.54 8.20
CA ILE A 550 12.37 -22.28 9.23
C ILE A 550 12.02 -21.86 10.66
N ASP A 551 11.58 -20.64 10.89
CA ASP A 551 11.34 -20.12 12.24
C ASP A 551 9.86 -20.16 12.64
N GLY A 552 8.97 -20.48 11.69
CA GLY A 552 7.52 -20.39 11.86
C GLY A 552 6.83 -21.61 12.52
N PHE A 553 7.51 -22.75 12.65
CA PHE A 553 6.94 -24.01 13.16
C PHE A 553 7.70 -24.55 14.38
N GLY A 554 7.02 -24.63 15.54
CA GLY A 554 7.61 -25.06 16.80
C GLY A 554 7.00 -26.33 17.42
N GLN A 555 7.52 -26.75 18.58
CA GLN A 555 7.02 -27.93 19.31
C GLN A 555 5.54 -27.79 19.72
N ALA A 556 5.07 -26.56 19.98
CA ALA A 556 3.68 -26.29 20.32
C ALA A 556 2.68 -26.62 19.19
N ASP A 557 3.19 -26.68 17.96
CA ASP A 557 2.40 -26.76 16.73
C ASP A 557 2.22 -28.18 16.19
N VAL A 558 3.10 -29.09 16.62
CA VAL A 558 3.07 -30.52 16.27
C VAL A 558 1.69 -31.18 16.47
N PRO A 559 0.92 -30.90 17.55
CA PRO A 559 -0.42 -31.46 17.71
C PRO A 559 -1.38 -31.17 16.55
N TYR A 560 -1.25 -30.01 15.88
CA TYR A 560 -2.12 -29.66 14.75
C TYR A 560 -1.82 -30.51 13.51
N VAL A 561 -0.54 -30.86 13.27
CA VAL A 561 -0.15 -31.81 12.21
C VAL A 561 -0.75 -33.18 12.52
N VAL A 562 -0.62 -33.64 13.77
CA VAL A 562 -1.15 -34.94 14.22
C VAL A 562 -2.67 -35.01 14.04
N ALA A 563 -3.40 -33.97 14.44
CA ALA A 563 -4.85 -33.88 14.27
C ALA A 563 -5.27 -33.93 12.79
N ALA A 564 -4.55 -33.23 11.91
CA ALA A 564 -4.80 -33.28 10.46
C ALA A 564 -4.55 -34.69 9.89
N LEU A 565 -3.45 -35.34 10.28
CA LEU A 565 -3.12 -36.71 9.86
C LEU A 565 -4.16 -37.74 10.36
N GLU A 566 -4.68 -37.55 11.57
CA GLU A 566 -5.74 -38.40 12.12
C GLU A 566 -7.02 -38.34 11.29
N ALA A 567 -7.44 -37.13 10.91
CA ALA A 567 -8.65 -36.93 10.12
C ALA A 567 -8.55 -37.55 8.72
N ILE A 568 -7.37 -37.57 8.12
CA ILE A 568 -7.14 -38.05 6.73
C ILE A 568 -6.62 -39.49 6.64
N ARG A 569 -6.36 -40.17 7.76
CA ARG A 569 -5.63 -41.45 7.81
C ARG A 569 -6.15 -42.53 6.85
N SER A 570 -7.47 -42.56 6.62
CA SER A 570 -8.15 -43.59 5.83
C SER A 570 -8.41 -43.17 4.38
N VAL A 571 -7.87 -42.03 3.94
CA VAL A 571 -8.14 -41.42 2.64
C VAL A 571 -6.91 -41.54 1.74
N PRO A 572 -6.91 -42.44 0.73
CA PRO A 572 -5.74 -42.69 -0.12
C PRO A 572 -5.21 -41.46 -0.86
N GLU A 573 -6.07 -40.48 -1.16
CA GLU A 573 -5.70 -39.26 -1.86
C GLU A 573 -4.61 -38.46 -1.13
N PHE A 574 -4.49 -38.59 0.20
CA PHE A 574 -3.60 -37.80 1.05
C PHE A 574 -2.23 -38.43 1.33
N THR A 575 -1.86 -39.53 0.66
CA THR A 575 -0.56 -40.19 0.89
C THR A 575 0.64 -39.25 0.75
N TYR A 576 0.62 -38.34 -0.22
CA TYR A 576 1.70 -37.36 -0.38
C TYR A 576 1.73 -36.32 0.75
N ALA A 577 0.56 -35.84 1.20
CA ALA A 577 0.47 -34.98 2.38
C ALA A 577 1.01 -35.67 3.65
N GLN A 578 0.76 -36.97 3.82
CA GLN A 578 1.34 -37.76 4.93
C GLN A 578 2.88 -37.77 4.87
N LEU A 579 3.45 -37.96 3.68
CA LEU A 579 4.90 -37.89 3.46
C LEU A 579 5.46 -36.50 3.79
N GLN A 580 4.81 -35.44 3.32
CA GLN A 580 5.20 -34.06 3.59
C GLN A 580 5.18 -33.74 5.10
N ALA A 581 4.19 -34.26 5.83
CA ALA A 581 4.12 -34.13 7.27
C ALA A 581 5.28 -34.84 7.98
N VAL A 582 5.65 -36.06 7.54
CA VAL A 582 6.84 -36.76 8.05
C VAL A 582 8.11 -35.95 7.80
N GLN A 583 8.25 -35.36 6.60
CA GLN A 583 9.41 -34.52 6.27
C GLN A 583 9.47 -33.25 7.11
N LEU A 584 8.33 -32.60 7.37
CA LEU A 584 8.24 -31.44 8.26
C LEU A 584 8.67 -31.80 9.69
N LEU A 585 8.17 -32.91 10.23
CA LEU A 585 8.53 -33.39 11.56
C LEU A 585 10.03 -33.76 11.66
N ARG A 586 10.57 -34.42 10.61
CA ARG A 586 11.99 -34.79 10.48
C ARG A 586 12.92 -33.57 10.55
N GLN A 587 12.55 -32.48 9.88
CA GLN A 587 13.34 -31.24 9.86
C GLN A 587 13.30 -30.49 11.20
N ARG A 588 12.43 -30.90 12.14
CA ARG A 588 12.15 -30.19 13.40
C ARG A 588 12.25 -31.11 14.62
N PRO A 589 13.45 -31.62 14.95
CA PRO A 589 13.63 -32.49 16.10
C PRO A 589 13.17 -31.81 17.39
N SER A 590 12.17 -32.39 18.04
CA SER A 590 11.65 -31.97 19.34
C SER A 590 10.94 -33.15 19.98
N PRO A 591 10.84 -33.22 21.33
CA PRO A 591 10.18 -34.35 22.00
C PRO A 591 8.80 -34.67 21.42
N ARG A 592 7.96 -33.65 21.20
CA ARG A 592 6.63 -33.87 20.58
C ARG A 592 6.70 -34.32 19.13
N ALA A 593 7.65 -33.82 18.33
CA ALA A 593 7.82 -34.29 16.95
C ALA A 593 8.25 -35.77 16.92
N THR A 594 9.13 -36.17 17.85
CA THR A 594 9.55 -37.57 18.04
C THR A 594 8.36 -38.44 18.43
N HIS A 595 7.56 -38.03 19.41
CA HIS A 595 6.34 -38.74 19.80
C HIS A 595 5.30 -38.82 18.67
N ALA A 596 5.19 -37.77 17.84
CA ALA A 596 4.34 -37.81 16.66
C ALA A 596 4.83 -38.85 15.64
N LEU A 597 6.14 -38.93 15.40
CA LEU A 597 6.75 -39.97 14.55
C LEU A 597 6.53 -41.38 15.11
N PHE A 598 6.66 -41.56 16.43
CA PHE A 598 6.36 -42.83 17.10
C PHE A 598 4.92 -43.29 16.80
N LYS A 599 3.96 -42.37 16.94
CA LYS A 599 2.54 -42.62 16.70
C LYS A 599 2.22 -43.03 15.24
N LEU A 600 3.04 -42.61 14.27
CA LEU A 600 2.88 -42.95 12.85
C LEU A 600 3.31 -44.39 12.50
N ILE A 601 4.14 -45.02 13.33
CA ILE A 601 4.61 -46.40 13.11
C ILE A 601 4.00 -47.41 14.09
N MET A 602 3.38 -46.94 15.18
CA MET A 602 2.72 -47.82 16.15
C MET A 602 1.30 -48.19 15.72
N GLN A 603 1.02 -49.50 15.68
CA GLN A 603 -0.30 -50.06 15.41
C GLN A 603 -1.15 -50.14 16.67
N LYS A 604 -2.48 -50.24 16.50
CA LYS A 604 -3.42 -50.42 17.62
C LYS A 604 -3.02 -51.53 18.60
N ARG A 605 -2.54 -52.67 18.08
CA ARG A 605 -2.05 -53.80 18.88
C ARG A 605 -0.87 -53.46 19.80
N HIS A 606 -0.01 -52.51 19.42
CA HIS A 606 1.13 -52.11 20.26
C HIS A 606 0.62 -51.40 21.52
N PHE A 607 -0.46 -50.61 21.40
CA PHE A 607 -1.13 -49.93 22.51
C PHE A 607 -1.95 -50.86 23.42
N GLU A 608 -2.06 -52.16 23.11
CA GLU A 608 -2.75 -53.14 23.97
C GLU A 608 -1.81 -53.73 25.04
N THR A 609 -0.50 -53.56 24.85
CA THR A 609 0.55 -54.00 25.79
C THR A 609 0.64 -53.07 27.01
N VAL A 610 1.41 -53.44 28.04
CA VAL A 610 1.59 -52.58 29.22
C VAL A 610 2.43 -51.36 28.84
N ASP A 611 3.62 -51.57 28.27
CA ASP A 611 4.55 -50.50 27.87
C ASP A 611 3.93 -49.59 26.78
N GLY A 612 3.19 -50.18 25.84
CA GLY A 612 2.49 -49.43 24.81
C GLY A 612 1.34 -48.58 25.33
N ARG A 613 0.67 -48.98 26.44
CA ARG A 613 -0.37 -48.15 27.08
C ARG A 613 0.22 -46.92 27.75
N GLU A 614 1.35 -47.06 28.44
CA GLU A 614 2.03 -45.94 29.08
C GLU A 614 2.47 -44.89 28.04
N MET A 615 3.08 -45.35 26.93
CA MET A 615 3.40 -44.46 25.80
C MET A 615 2.15 -43.85 25.15
N TRP A 616 1.05 -44.62 25.06
CA TRP A 616 -0.20 -44.10 24.51
C TRP A 616 -0.79 -42.98 25.34
N ASP A 617 -0.81 -43.13 26.67
CA ASP A 617 -1.30 -42.12 27.60
C ASP A 617 -0.42 -40.86 27.57
N LEU A 618 0.89 -41.03 27.43
CA LEU A 618 1.83 -39.92 27.20
C LEU A 618 1.52 -39.18 25.88
N PHE A 619 1.38 -39.91 24.77
CA PHE A 619 1.07 -39.31 23.46
C PHE A 619 -0.29 -38.61 23.46
N LYS A 620 -1.28 -39.18 24.17
CA LYS A 620 -2.58 -38.56 24.35
C LYS A 620 -2.46 -37.24 25.10
N ALA A 621 -1.69 -37.20 26.20
CA ALA A 621 -1.48 -36.00 27.00
C ALA A 621 -0.74 -34.90 26.20
N GLU A 622 0.25 -35.27 25.39
CA GLU A 622 1.10 -34.31 24.68
C GLU A 622 0.56 -33.85 23.32
N LEU A 623 -0.08 -34.76 22.57
CA LEU A 623 -0.53 -34.53 21.20
C LEU A 623 -2.06 -34.35 21.09
N GLY A 624 -2.81 -34.59 22.18
CA GLY A 624 -4.25 -34.35 22.25
C GLY A 624 -5.11 -35.26 21.38
N SER A 625 -4.62 -36.45 21.02
CA SER A 625 -5.28 -37.34 20.07
C SER A 625 -5.38 -38.78 20.59
N ASP A 626 -6.57 -39.36 20.45
CA ASP A 626 -6.99 -40.67 20.99
C ASP A 626 -7.00 -41.80 19.95
N ALA A 627 -6.59 -41.54 18.72
CA ALA A 627 -6.68 -42.54 17.66
C ALA A 627 -5.34 -42.83 16.98
N SER A 628 -5.19 -44.09 16.55
CA SER A 628 -4.00 -44.53 15.81
C SER A 628 -3.94 -43.83 14.45
N ILE A 629 -2.76 -43.32 14.12
CA ILE A 629 -2.43 -42.66 12.84
C ILE A 629 -1.41 -43.49 12.07
N PHE A 630 -1.41 -44.82 12.29
CA PHE A 630 -0.48 -45.75 11.68
C PHE A 630 -0.45 -45.61 10.15
N LEU A 631 0.74 -45.51 9.56
CA LEU A 631 0.95 -45.44 8.13
C LEU A 631 0.98 -46.84 7.51
N ASP A 632 -0.03 -47.19 6.73
CA ASP A 632 -0.18 -48.53 6.14
C ASP A 632 0.89 -48.86 5.09
N GLN A 633 1.41 -47.85 4.36
CA GLN A 633 2.43 -48.04 3.35
C GLN A 633 3.81 -48.26 3.97
N PHE A 634 4.49 -49.34 3.57
CA PHE A 634 5.80 -49.67 4.13
C PHE A 634 6.85 -48.58 3.85
N GLN A 635 6.80 -47.93 2.69
CA GLN A 635 7.75 -46.87 2.32
C GLN A 635 7.65 -45.68 3.28
N SER A 636 6.43 -45.23 3.59
CA SER A 636 6.23 -44.13 4.55
C SER A 636 6.73 -44.48 5.95
N ARG A 637 6.66 -45.75 6.36
CA ARG A 637 7.24 -46.20 7.64
C ARG A 637 8.76 -46.23 7.63
N MET A 638 9.38 -46.54 6.48
CA MET A 638 10.84 -46.40 6.31
C MET A 638 11.26 -44.92 6.45
N ASP A 639 10.50 -44.00 5.86
CA ASP A 639 10.79 -42.56 5.99
C ASP A 639 10.68 -42.07 7.44
N VAL A 640 9.72 -42.60 8.21
CA VAL A 640 9.61 -42.33 9.65
C VAL A 640 10.83 -42.88 10.40
N LEU A 641 11.29 -44.11 10.12
CA LEU A 641 12.50 -44.65 10.75
C LEU A 641 13.74 -43.81 10.44
N HIS A 642 13.90 -43.35 9.19
CA HIS A 642 14.98 -42.42 8.83
C HIS A 642 14.87 -41.09 9.58
N ALA A 643 13.66 -40.55 9.77
CA ALA A 643 13.45 -39.35 10.57
C ALA A 643 13.83 -39.58 12.05
N LEU A 644 13.49 -40.75 12.61
CA LEU A 644 13.87 -41.13 13.97
C LEU A 644 15.38 -41.29 14.14
N ARG A 645 16.09 -41.82 13.13
CA ARG A 645 17.56 -41.86 13.10
C ARG A 645 18.14 -40.45 13.22
N GLU A 646 17.62 -39.49 12.46
CA GLU A 646 18.08 -38.10 12.51
C GLU A 646 17.77 -37.41 13.84
N HIS A 647 16.58 -37.66 14.40
CA HIS A 647 16.24 -37.18 15.74
C HIS A 647 17.19 -37.76 16.80
N GLY A 648 17.50 -39.06 16.74
CA GLY A 648 18.49 -39.69 17.60
C GLY A 648 19.86 -39.01 17.52
N ASN A 649 20.37 -38.79 16.30
CA ASN A 649 21.63 -38.07 16.09
C ASN A 649 21.58 -36.63 16.64
N PHE A 650 20.46 -35.93 16.47
CA PHE A 650 20.26 -34.59 17.02
C PHE A 650 20.29 -34.58 18.56
N TYR A 651 19.60 -35.53 19.20
CA TYR A 651 19.58 -35.63 20.66
C TYR A 651 20.96 -36.00 21.23
N PHE A 652 21.71 -36.87 20.55
CA PHE A 652 23.09 -37.14 20.90
C PHE A 652 23.95 -35.85 20.82
N ALA A 653 23.88 -35.13 19.70
CA ALA A 653 24.65 -33.89 19.50
C ALA A 653 24.32 -32.80 20.54
N ASN A 654 23.06 -32.75 21.01
CA ASN A 654 22.61 -31.79 22.02
C ASN A 654 22.70 -32.31 23.47
N GLY A 655 23.19 -33.53 23.69
CA GLY A 655 23.35 -34.11 25.03
C GLY A 655 22.07 -34.59 25.71
N ASP A 656 20.94 -34.68 24.99
CA ASP A 656 19.66 -35.19 25.51
C ASP A 656 19.65 -36.72 25.52
N ARG A 657 20.30 -37.29 26.53
CA ARG A 657 20.41 -38.75 26.70
C ARG A 657 19.07 -39.43 26.99
N HIS A 658 18.07 -38.68 27.48
CA HIS A 658 16.74 -39.22 27.78
C HIS A 658 16.00 -39.52 26.47
N MET A 659 15.83 -38.49 25.62
CA MET A 659 15.15 -38.66 24.33
C MET A 659 15.89 -39.64 23.41
N LEU A 660 17.22 -39.64 23.42
CA LEU A 660 18.01 -40.62 22.66
C LEU A 660 17.67 -42.06 23.09
N ARG A 661 17.53 -42.30 24.40
CA ARG A 661 17.18 -43.62 24.91
C ARG A 661 15.77 -44.03 24.49
N GLU A 662 14.80 -43.13 24.56
CA GLU A 662 13.43 -43.41 24.10
C GLU A 662 13.38 -43.77 22.62
N VAL A 663 14.12 -43.04 21.77
CA VAL A 663 14.23 -43.38 20.34
C VAL A 663 14.82 -44.78 20.14
N ILE A 664 15.90 -45.11 20.86
CA ILE A 664 16.52 -46.45 20.80
C ILE A 664 15.52 -47.53 21.24
N GLU A 665 14.80 -47.32 22.34
CA GLU A 665 13.84 -48.30 22.87
C GLU A 665 12.68 -48.57 21.90
N LEU A 666 12.12 -47.52 21.28
CA LEU A 666 11.08 -47.73 20.29
C LEU A 666 11.62 -48.41 19.04
N VAL A 667 12.78 -47.96 18.50
CA VAL A 667 13.36 -48.55 17.30
C VAL A 667 13.73 -50.02 17.54
N ASP A 668 14.24 -50.37 18.72
CA ASP A 668 14.44 -51.75 19.17
C ASP A 668 13.12 -52.54 19.14
N TRP A 669 12.05 -52.02 19.75
CA TRP A 669 10.73 -52.65 19.71
C TRP A 669 10.28 -52.88 18.25
N MET A 670 10.41 -51.87 17.39
CA MET A 670 10.02 -51.96 15.99
C MET A 670 10.82 -52.99 15.21
N GLY A 671 12.07 -53.30 15.60
CA GLY A 671 12.92 -54.33 15.02
C GLY A 671 12.65 -55.76 15.49
N GLN A 672 11.81 -55.97 16.52
CA GLN A 672 11.54 -57.30 17.08
C GLN A 672 10.71 -58.18 16.13
N ASP A 673 11.10 -59.45 16.02
CA ASP A 673 10.36 -60.47 15.24
C ASP A 673 9.49 -61.40 16.07
N THR A 674 9.62 -61.33 17.39
CA THR A 674 8.82 -62.02 18.39
C THR A 674 8.18 -61.02 19.35
N GLY A 675 7.12 -61.44 20.05
CA GLY A 675 6.51 -60.64 21.12
C GLY A 675 7.17 -60.82 22.48
N ALA A 676 8.37 -61.41 22.54
CA ALA A 676 8.98 -61.84 23.80
C ALA A 676 9.34 -60.68 24.74
N LYS A 677 9.72 -59.51 24.18
CA LYS A 677 10.18 -58.36 24.96
C LYS A 677 9.04 -57.41 25.37
N TYR A 678 8.12 -57.13 24.44
CA TYR A 678 7.07 -56.11 24.61
C TYR A 678 5.66 -56.68 24.39
N GLY A 679 5.47 -57.99 24.50
CA GLY A 679 4.18 -58.66 24.31
C GLY A 679 3.65 -58.70 22.86
N THR A 680 4.24 -57.95 21.93
CA THR A 680 3.85 -57.93 20.50
C THR A 680 5.06 -57.82 19.57
N LYS A 681 4.94 -58.38 18.36
CA LYS A 681 5.94 -58.18 17.29
C LYS A 681 5.94 -56.71 16.86
N GLY A 682 7.12 -56.18 16.47
CA GLY A 682 7.29 -54.82 15.94
C GLY A 682 6.60 -54.59 14.59
N ASP A 683 7.34 -54.17 13.56
CA ASP A 683 6.73 -53.99 12.22
C ASP A 683 6.34 -55.34 11.59
N LYS A 684 5.29 -55.33 10.75
CA LYS A 684 4.89 -56.52 9.97
C LYS A 684 5.85 -56.79 8.80
N SER A 685 6.47 -55.74 8.25
CA SER A 685 7.42 -55.82 7.14
C SER A 685 8.80 -56.26 7.63
N LYS A 686 9.37 -57.28 6.97
CA LYS A 686 10.75 -57.71 7.25
C LYS A 686 11.76 -56.59 7.00
N VAL A 687 11.60 -55.85 5.91
CA VAL A 687 12.51 -54.75 5.51
C VAL A 687 12.51 -53.63 6.54
N VAL A 688 11.33 -53.23 7.03
CA VAL A 688 11.20 -52.18 8.07
C VAL A 688 11.85 -52.62 9.38
N ARG A 689 11.73 -53.90 9.75
CA ARG A 689 12.41 -54.46 10.93
C ARG A 689 13.93 -54.50 10.80
N GLU A 690 14.44 -54.84 9.62
CA GLU A 690 15.88 -54.86 9.35
C GLU A 690 16.47 -53.45 9.45
N LEU A 691 15.82 -52.45 8.86
CA LEU A 691 16.24 -51.05 8.99
C LEU A 691 16.17 -50.57 10.45
N ALA A 692 15.12 -50.94 11.19
CA ALA A 692 15.02 -50.59 12.60
C ALA A 692 16.20 -51.16 13.41
N ARG A 693 16.59 -52.43 13.19
CA ARG A 693 17.77 -53.03 13.85
C ARG A 693 19.08 -52.32 13.49
N GLU A 694 19.24 -51.93 12.23
CA GLU A 694 20.40 -51.15 11.78
C GLU A 694 20.49 -49.82 12.54
N ILE A 695 19.40 -49.03 12.54
CA ILE A 695 19.34 -47.73 13.22
C ILE A 695 19.53 -47.88 14.74
N GLU A 696 18.92 -48.88 15.36
CA GLU A 696 19.09 -49.19 16.79
C GLU A 696 20.56 -49.41 17.14
N SER A 697 21.25 -50.24 16.35
CA SER A 697 22.66 -50.56 16.57
C SER A 697 23.57 -49.32 16.48
N GLU A 698 23.28 -48.43 15.53
CA GLU A 698 24.00 -47.18 15.35
C GLU A 698 23.76 -46.20 16.53
N LEU A 699 22.50 -45.95 16.88
CA LEU A 699 22.16 -45.02 17.96
C LEU A 699 22.64 -45.54 19.33
N ARG A 700 22.59 -46.86 19.56
CA ARG A 700 23.12 -47.48 20.78
C ARG A 700 24.64 -47.38 20.86
N ALA A 701 25.35 -47.35 19.72
CA ALA A 701 26.78 -47.05 19.70
C ALA A 701 27.06 -45.62 20.15
N LEU A 702 26.25 -44.65 19.72
CA LEU A 702 26.36 -43.24 20.16
C LEU A 702 26.16 -43.09 21.66
N LEU A 703 25.23 -43.83 22.28
CA LEU A 703 24.94 -43.74 23.72
C LEU A 703 26.10 -44.24 24.61
N ARG A 704 27.08 -44.96 24.05
CA ARG A 704 28.30 -45.39 24.75
C ARG A 704 29.38 -44.31 24.79
N PHE A 705 29.27 -43.28 23.97
CA PHE A 705 30.10 -42.08 23.98
C PHE A 705 29.42 -40.99 24.84
#